data_AF-A0A4V5NGR3-F1
#
_entry.id   AF-A0A4V5NGR3-F1
#
_cell.length_a   1.000
_cell.length_b   1.000
_cell.length_c   1.000
_cell.angle_alpha   90.00
_cell.angle_beta   90.00
_cell.angle_gamma   90.00
#
_symmetry.space_group_name_H-M   'P 1'
#
loop_
_entity.id
_entity.type
_entity.pdbx_description
1 polymer ?
#
loop_
_entity_poly.entity_id
_entity_poly.type
_entity_poly.pdbx_seq_one_letter_code
_entity_poly.pdbx_strand_id
1 'polypeptide(L)'
;MYTNKNPGRTALHPLHRSHSAQLVPFGSYHMPVQYPDLSLAASHAWTREKCSLFDVGHMVQYHVEGPGAEAFLESLTPAGLAELEVGQNTLSALLLPKSGGVVDDCIITRLEPGPKHLFYLVTNAGCREKDYDFLCEAMGKWEGTMNPVVQLRHLEHDRQAYGLIALQGPLAAEILEKALARDCRVDVKTWYFGWAKHITLALPTGESLPIVASRGGYTGEDGFELSIHPSQTDAVAEALLNSAGKDKLRLAGLGARDSLRLEAGMCLYGHDLDESTTPVEASLSWIIPKRRRSLEGAMEGFNGAETIIPQLTPKSKGGVGVSRRRVGLVVEGAPAREGAEVVDESGSVVGKVTSGCPSPTLGKNIAMAYVKDGLHKAGTELQVVVRGKKRKAVVTKMPFVPSKYWKGGATPVQRVPKRDTPRPQTSRLCDVQRCVGTRTARAGWGRSGGAGSGASGAVAGHGAAGCGAAGAAFLGDAGAADVLAELVGAEVAGELWGGGDYNITWHSGLTRQERSELRKQKGCTVWFTGLSASGKSTIAIALEQHLLQKGLACYRLDGDNVRFGLNKDLGFSPKDREENIRRIAEVAKLFADSTTIALTSFISPYKADRELARALHADTKNTDSPLPFIEVFVDIPVEEAEKRDPKGLYKKARAGEIKEFTGISAPYEAPEGAEVHIHSEKTSVEEAVVMITQYLEGQGLLTVGS
;
A
#
# COMPACT_ATOMS: atom_id res chain seq x y z
N MET A 1 -32.87 3.22 -11.66
CA MET A 1 -31.73 4.15 -11.73
C MET A 1 -32.25 5.57 -11.87
N TYR A 2 -31.51 6.53 -11.32
CA TYR A 2 -31.85 7.94 -11.42
C TYR A 2 -31.26 8.55 -12.69
N THR A 3 -31.96 9.49 -13.31
CA THR A 3 -31.49 10.19 -14.52
C THR A 3 -31.71 11.69 -14.37
N ASN A 4 -31.13 12.52 -15.23
CA ASN A 4 -31.46 13.95 -15.22
C ASN A 4 -32.95 14.25 -15.49
N LYS A 5 -33.68 13.33 -16.15
CA LYS A 5 -35.13 13.42 -16.36
C LYS A 5 -35.95 12.91 -15.17
N ASN A 6 -35.38 12.03 -14.36
CA ASN A 6 -35.98 11.51 -13.13
C ASN A 6 -34.91 11.44 -12.03
N PRO A 7 -34.55 12.61 -11.46
CA PRO A 7 -33.40 12.72 -10.57
C PRO A 7 -33.70 12.15 -9.19
N GLY A 8 -32.68 11.50 -8.62
CA GLY A 8 -32.68 10.99 -7.25
C GLY A 8 -32.68 12.11 -6.22
N ARG A 9 -32.83 11.72 -4.96
CA ARG A 9 -32.82 12.63 -3.82
C ARG A 9 -31.87 12.09 -2.77
N THR A 10 -31.04 12.96 -2.23
CA THR A 10 -30.21 12.63 -1.06
C THR A 10 -31.07 12.61 0.20
N ALA A 11 -30.55 12.04 1.29
CA ALA A 11 -31.21 12.07 2.59
C ALA A 11 -31.47 13.51 3.09
N LEU A 12 -30.68 14.50 2.64
CA LEU A 12 -30.83 15.92 3.00
C LEU A 12 -31.81 16.68 2.10
N HIS A 13 -32.42 16.06 1.10
CA HIS A 13 -33.37 16.75 0.23
C HIS A 13 -34.54 17.44 0.99
N PRO A 14 -35.13 16.86 2.05
CA PRO A 14 -36.11 17.57 2.89
C PRO A 14 -35.52 18.82 3.57
N LEU A 15 -34.30 18.73 4.11
CA LEU A 15 -33.58 19.85 4.74
C LEU A 15 -33.32 20.98 3.73
N HIS A 16 -32.92 20.65 2.50
CA HIS A 16 -32.73 21.67 1.46
C HIS A 16 -34.02 22.43 1.14
N ARG A 17 -35.16 21.72 1.13
CA ARG A 17 -36.47 22.34 0.90
C ARG A 17 -36.89 23.25 2.06
N SER A 18 -36.67 22.85 3.31
CA SER A 18 -36.99 23.70 4.47
C SER A 18 -36.15 24.99 4.47
N HIS A 19 -34.95 24.95 3.89
CA HIS A 19 -34.08 26.11 3.67
C HIS A 19 -34.32 26.83 2.33
N SER A 20 -35.39 26.49 1.61
CA SER A 20 -35.76 27.13 0.33
C SER A 20 -34.64 27.12 -0.71
N ALA A 21 -33.82 26.05 -0.73
CA ALA A 21 -32.74 25.90 -1.68
C ALA A 21 -33.28 25.86 -3.13
N GLN A 22 -32.57 26.51 -4.03
CA GLN A 22 -32.76 26.30 -5.46
C GLN A 22 -32.14 24.93 -5.82
N LEU A 23 -33.00 23.94 -6.12
CA LEU A 23 -32.58 22.60 -6.49
C LEU A 23 -32.51 22.45 -8.02
N VAL A 24 -31.47 21.80 -8.52
CA VAL A 24 -31.30 21.49 -9.96
C VAL A 24 -30.89 20.03 -10.15
N PRO A 25 -31.23 19.39 -11.29
CA PRO A 25 -30.65 18.11 -11.66
C PRO A 25 -29.13 18.24 -11.87
N PHE A 26 -28.35 17.49 -11.10
CA PHE A 26 -26.90 17.41 -11.21
C PHE A 26 -26.43 16.01 -10.82
N GLY A 27 -25.63 15.36 -11.68
CA GLY A 27 -25.20 13.97 -11.47
C GLY A 27 -26.36 13.01 -11.24
N SER A 28 -27.48 13.20 -11.96
CA SER A 28 -28.73 12.44 -11.77
C SER A 28 -29.42 12.59 -10.41
N TYR A 29 -29.11 13.62 -9.62
CA TYR A 29 -29.77 13.95 -8.35
C TYR A 29 -30.29 15.40 -8.30
N HIS A 30 -31.30 15.67 -7.49
CA HIS A 30 -31.68 17.03 -7.13
C HIS A 30 -30.72 17.59 -6.07
N MET A 31 -29.85 18.51 -6.49
CA MET A 31 -28.83 19.10 -5.64
C MET A 31 -29.03 20.61 -5.50
N PRO A 32 -28.71 21.20 -4.32
CA PRO A 32 -28.83 22.64 -4.12
C PRO A 32 -27.75 23.38 -4.90
N VAL A 33 -28.15 24.28 -5.80
CA VAL A 33 -27.21 25.19 -6.48
C VAL A 33 -26.92 26.43 -5.66
N GLN A 34 -27.94 26.94 -4.95
CA GLN A 34 -27.88 28.18 -4.17
C GLN A 34 -28.96 28.18 -3.06
N TYR A 35 -28.67 28.86 -1.96
CA TYR A 35 -29.62 29.20 -0.90
C TYR A 35 -29.93 30.70 -0.94
N PRO A 36 -31.17 31.12 -0.62
CA PRO A 36 -31.64 32.48 -0.90
C PRO A 36 -31.01 33.57 -0.03
N ASP A 37 -30.39 33.23 1.10
CA ASP A 37 -29.80 34.18 2.03
C ASP A 37 -28.46 34.76 1.56
N LEU A 38 -27.79 34.12 0.58
CA LEU A 38 -26.52 34.57 0.03
C LEU A 38 -26.48 34.47 -1.51
N SER A 39 -25.87 35.46 -2.17
CA SER A 39 -25.49 35.33 -3.57
C SER A 39 -24.41 34.25 -3.74
N LEU A 40 -24.20 33.74 -4.97
CA LEU A 40 -23.14 32.76 -5.23
C LEU A 40 -21.75 33.25 -4.79
N ALA A 41 -21.43 34.52 -5.08
CA ALA A 41 -20.17 35.14 -4.67
C ALA A 41 -20.09 35.33 -3.15
N ALA A 42 -21.19 35.68 -2.49
CA ALA A 42 -21.22 35.81 -1.03
C ALA A 42 -21.12 34.46 -0.31
N SER A 43 -21.74 33.40 -0.86
CA SER A 43 -21.61 32.02 -0.35
C SER A 43 -20.20 31.46 -0.55
N HIS A 44 -19.55 31.78 -1.67
CA HIS A 44 -18.12 31.53 -1.88
C HIS A 44 -17.27 32.22 -0.80
N ALA A 45 -17.42 33.54 -0.63
CA ALA A 45 -16.67 34.32 0.36
C ALA A 45 -16.92 33.80 1.79
N TRP A 46 -18.17 33.45 2.11
CA TRP A 46 -18.52 32.84 3.39
C TRP A 46 -17.71 31.57 3.66
N THR A 47 -17.57 30.69 2.66
CA THR A 47 -16.76 29.46 2.80
C THR A 47 -15.28 29.77 3.05
N ARG A 48 -14.74 30.82 2.42
CA ARG A 48 -13.34 31.26 2.59
C ARG A 48 -13.08 31.87 3.97
N GLU A 49 -14.08 32.51 4.57
CA GLU A 49 -13.97 33.27 5.82
C GLU A 49 -14.42 32.48 7.06
N LYS A 50 -15.35 31.54 6.90
CA LYS A 50 -16.06 30.87 8.00
C LYS A 50 -16.14 29.36 7.78
N CYS A 51 -17.34 28.81 7.65
CA CYS A 51 -17.56 27.41 7.33
C CYS A 51 -18.89 27.21 6.60
N SER A 52 -18.88 26.30 5.65
CA SER A 52 -20.02 25.89 4.86
C SER A 52 -20.21 24.38 4.93
N LEU A 53 -21.47 23.94 4.99
CA LEU A 53 -21.88 22.55 4.87
C LEU A 53 -22.44 22.34 3.46
N PHE A 54 -21.77 21.47 2.70
CA PHE A 54 -22.22 21.04 1.38
C PHE A 54 -22.79 19.63 1.45
N ASP A 55 -23.94 19.41 0.81
CA ASP A 55 -24.43 18.06 0.54
C ASP A 55 -23.70 17.50 -0.68
N VAL A 56 -22.94 16.42 -0.44
CA VAL A 56 -22.25 15.64 -1.47
C VAL A 56 -22.72 14.17 -1.47
N GLY A 57 -23.86 13.87 -0.84
CA GLY A 57 -24.40 12.51 -0.65
C GLY A 57 -24.88 11.83 -1.93
N HIS A 58 -24.87 12.54 -3.06
CA HIS A 58 -25.10 11.99 -4.38
C HIS A 58 -23.88 11.23 -4.93
N MET A 59 -22.68 11.47 -4.39
CA MET A 59 -21.46 10.73 -4.72
C MET A 59 -21.57 9.25 -4.35
N VAL A 60 -20.79 8.41 -5.01
CA VAL A 60 -20.88 6.95 -4.84
C VAL A 60 -19.82 6.49 -3.87
N GLN A 61 -20.21 5.64 -2.94
CA GLN A 61 -19.35 5.16 -1.86
C GLN A 61 -19.27 3.64 -1.92
N TYR A 62 -18.05 3.10 -1.87
CA TYR A 62 -17.80 1.66 -1.89
C TYR A 62 -16.85 1.23 -0.78
N HIS A 63 -17.07 0.04 -0.27
CA HIS A 63 -16.03 -0.74 0.40
C HIS A 63 -15.43 -1.74 -0.59
N VAL A 64 -14.11 -1.78 -0.65
CA VAL A 64 -13.34 -2.80 -1.35
C VAL A 64 -12.57 -3.57 -0.30
N GLU A 65 -12.95 -4.82 -0.06
CA GLU A 65 -12.45 -5.63 1.04
C GLU A 65 -11.87 -6.98 0.60
N GLY A 66 -11.01 -7.57 1.43
CA GLY A 66 -10.44 -8.90 1.21
C GLY A 66 -8.96 -8.86 0.80
N PRO A 67 -8.27 -10.02 0.84
CA PRO A 67 -6.82 -10.09 0.69
C PRO A 67 -6.31 -9.58 -0.65
N GLY A 68 -7.15 -9.53 -1.70
CA GLY A 68 -6.78 -9.00 -3.01
C GLY A 68 -7.05 -7.51 -3.20
N ALA A 69 -7.72 -6.84 -2.25
CA ALA A 69 -8.29 -5.51 -2.48
C ALA A 69 -7.24 -4.46 -2.84
N GLU A 70 -6.06 -4.54 -2.20
CA GLU A 70 -4.93 -3.64 -2.49
C GLU A 70 -4.42 -3.82 -3.93
N ALA A 71 -4.10 -5.06 -4.31
CA ALA A 71 -3.59 -5.38 -5.65
C ALA A 71 -4.64 -5.09 -6.74
N PHE A 72 -5.92 -5.36 -6.45
CA PHE A 72 -7.03 -5.04 -7.36
C PHE A 72 -7.13 -3.54 -7.61
N LEU A 73 -7.17 -2.72 -6.57
CA LEU A 73 -7.20 -1.27 -6.74
C LEU A 73 -5.91 -0.71 -7.36
N GLU A 74 -4.75 -1.28 -7.06
CA GLU A 74 -3.49 -0.93 -7.75
C GLU A 74 -3.49 -1.37 -9.22
N SER A 75 -4.23 -2.40 -9.63
CA SER A 75 -4.35 -2.73 -11.06
C SER A 75 -5.20 -1.71 -11.83
N LEU A 76 -6.18 -1.10 -11.18
CA LEU A 76 -7.11 -0.16 -11.83
C LEU A 76 -6.64 1.29 -11.76
N THR A 77 -5.73 1.60 -10.84
CA THR A 77 -5.35 2.98 -10.52
C THR A 77 -3.83 3.17 -10.42
N PRO A 78 -3.30 4.36 -10.72
CA PRO A 78 -1.86 4.58 -10.67
C PRO A 78 -1.33 4.81 -9.26
N ALA A 79 -2.20 4.84 -8.24
CA ALA A 79 -1.82 5.07 -6.85
C ALA A 79 -0.90 3.96 -6.32
N GLY A 80 -0.09 4.31 -5.32
CA GLY A 80 0.69 3.35 -4.54
C GLY A 80 -0.01 3.08 -3.22
N LEU A 81 -0.96 2.15 -3.23
CA LEU A 81 -1.76 1.82 -2.07
C LEU A 81 -0.96 1.03 -1.04
N ALA A 82 0.01 0.19 -1.42
CA ALA A 82 0.83 -0.56 -0.44
C ALA A 82 1.59 0.35 0.56
N GLU A 83 1.86 1.61 0.22
CA GLU A 83 2.49 2.61 1.10
C GLU A 83 1.49 3.42 1.93
N LEU A 84 0.19 3.31 1.63
CA LEU A 84 -0.86 4.09 2.28
C LEU A 84 -1.10 3.55 3.69
N GLU A 85 -0.93 4.37 4.73
CA GLU A 85 -1.17 3.96 6.11
C GLU A 85 -2.67 3.82 6.42
N VAL A 86 -3.02 3.10 7.49
CA VAL A 86 -4.41 3.02 7.97
C VAL A 86 -4.89 4.40 8.39
N GLY A 87 -6.06 4.78 7.90
CA GLY A 87 -6.61 6.12 8.00
C GLY A 87 -6.11 7.07 6.92
N GLN A 88 -5.05 6.78 6.17
CA GLN A 88 -4.57 7.67 5.14
C GLN A 88 -5.41 7.54 3.86
N ASN A 89 -5.60 8.66 3.16
CA ASN A 89 -6.26 8.71 1.86
C ASN A 89 -5.37 9.33 0.78
N THR A 90 -5.71 9.01 -0.47
CA THR A 90 -5.07 9.58 -1.67
C THR A 90 -6.10 9.88 -2.74
N LEU A 91 -5.87 10.96 -3.50
CA LEU A 91 -6.51 11.13 -4.80
C LEU A 91 -5.89 10.13 -5.79
N SER A 92 -6.73 9.53 -6.61
CA SER A 92 -6.33 8.65 -7.70
C SER A 92 -7.30 8.80 -8.88
N ALA A 93 -7.14 7.94 -9.89
CA ALA A 93 -8.04 7.82 -11.01
C ALA A 93 -8.24 6.35 -11.39
N LEU A 94 -9.47 5.97 -11.69
CA LEU A 94 -9.78 4.74 -12.42
C LEU A 94 -9.35 4.95 -13.88
N LEU A 95 -8.52 4.05 -14.40
CA LEU A 95 -7.93 4.21 -15.73
C LEU A 95 -8.39 3.12 -16.69
N LEU A 96 -8.62 3.51 -17.94
CA LEU A 96 -8.86 2.57 -19.03
C LEU A 96 -7.59 1.75 -19.30
N PRO A 97 -7.71 0.43 -19.52
CA PRO A 97 -6.59 -0.40 -19.95
C PRO A 97 -5.98 0.15 -21.25
N LYS A 98 -4.66 0.02 -21.41
CA LYS A 98 -3.88 0.48 -22.57
C LYS A 98 -3.82 1.99 -22.77
N SER A 99 -4.95 2.67 -22.94
CA SER A 99 -4.97 4.11 -23.22
C SER A 99 -4.55 4.95 -22.01
N GLY A 100 -4.85 4.49 -20.78
CA GLY A 100 -4.66 5.30 -19.57
C GLY A 100 -5.58 6.51 -19.50
N GLY A 101 -6.67 6.50 -20.28
CA GLY A 101 -7.74 7.48 -20.21
C GLY A 101 -8.45 7.44 -18.85
N VAL A 102 -8.85 8.59 -18.33
CA VAL A 102 -9.51 8.67 -17.02
C VAL A 102 -10.98 8.26 -17.13
N VAL A 103 -11.33 7.13 -16.53
CA VAL A 103 -12.72 6.68 -16.36
C VAL A 103 -13.39 7.55 -15.31
N ASP A 104 -12.75 7.74 -14.16
CA ASP A 104 -13.18 8.69 -13.14
C ASP A 104 -12.00 9.06 -12.23
N ASP A 105 -12.06 10.23 -11.60
CA ASP A 105 -11.18 10.54 -10.47
C ASP A 105 -11.84 10.13 -9.14
N CYS A 106 -11.04 9.66 -8.19
CA CYS A 106 -11.58 9.06 -6.97
C CYS A 106 -10.68 9.29 -5.75
N ILE A 107 -11.29 9.23 -4.57
CA ILE A 107 -10.56 9.18 -3.29
C ILE A 107 -10.52 7.75 -2.79
N ILE A 108 -9.33 7.25 -2.48
CA ILE A 108 -9.11 5.93 -1.89
C ILE A 108 -8.55 6.13 -0.49
N THR A 109 -9.20 5.54 0.51
CA THR A 109 -8.79 5.58 1.92
C THR A 109 -8.56 4.16 2.41
N ARG A 110 -7.44 3.87 3.08
CA ARG A 110 -7.27 2.59 3.78
C ARG A 110 -7.92 2.69 5.15
N LEU A 111 -8.92 1.88 5.45
CA LEU A 111 -9.58 1.82 6.76
C LEU A 111 -9.07 0.70 7.65
N GLU A 112 -8.66 -0.45 7.07
CA GLU A 112 -8.09 -1.56 7.84
C GLU A 112 -6.88 -2.19 7.13
N PRO A 113 -5.84 -2.61 7.87
CA PRO A 113 -4.67 -3.30 7.33
C PRO A 113 -4.88 -4.82 7.27
N GLY A 114 -3.81 -5.56 6.92
CA GLY A 114 -3.76 -7.02 7.04
C GLY A 114 -4.62 -7.75 6.00
N PRO A 115 -4.82 -9.07 6.13
CA PRO A 115 -5.48 -9.88 5.10
C PRO A 115 -6.95 -9.51 4.88
N LYS A 116 -7.55 -8.75 5.81
CA LYS A 116 -8.90 -8.20 5.65
C LYS A 116 -8.95 -7.05 4.66
N HIS A 117 -7.84 -6.29 4.50
CA HIS A 117 -7.70 -5.07 3.70
C HIS A 117 -9.02 -4.36 3.44
N LEU A 118 -9.39 -3.34 4.21
CA LEU A 118 -10.59 -2.56 3.93
C LEU A 118 -10.21 -1.21 3.32
N PHE A 119 -10.60 -0.97 2.08
CA PHE A 119 -10.50 0.32 1.42
C PHE A 119 -11.87 0.95 1.27
N TYR A 120 -11.96 2.24 1.57
CA TYR A 120 -13.11 3.08 1.31
C TYR A 120 -12.84 3.93 0.07
N LEU A 121 -13.65 3.71 -0.96
CA LEU A 121 -13.54 4.33 -2.28
C LEU A 121 -14.74 5.26 -2.49
N VAL A 122 -14.46 6.49 -2.92
CA VAL A 122 -15.50 7.47 -3.27
C VAL A 122 -15.32 7.94 -4.71
N THR A 123 -16.36 7.80 -5.53
CA THR A 123 -16.37 8.19 -6.96
C THR A 123 -17.45 9.23 -7.26
N ASN A 124 -17.36 9.85 -8.43
CA ASN A 124 -18.23 10.95 -8.82
C ASN A 124 -19.65 10.48 -9.13
N ALA A 125 -20.64 11.28 -8.71
CA ALA A 125 -22.05 10.97 -8.92
C ALA A 125 -22.44 10.84 -10.40
N GLY A 126 -21.87 11.69 -11.26
CA GLY A 126 -22.13 11.69 -12.71
C GLY A 126 -21.56 10.47 -13.43
N CYS A 127 -20.64 9.74 -12.81
CA CYS A 127 -19.99 8.55 -13.37
C CYS A 127 -20.59 7.25 -12.85
N ARG A 128 -21.56 7.29 -11.91
CA ARG A 128 -22.09 6.13 -11.18
C ARG A 128 -22.31 4.86 -12.01
N GLU A 129 -23.04 4.95 -13.12
CA GLU A 129 -23.33 3.78 -13.97
C GLU A 129 -22.06 3.25 -14.64
N LYS A 130 -21.28 4.15 -15.23
CA LYS A 130 -20.03 3.83 -15.90
C LYS A 130 -18.98 3.27 -14.94
N ASP A 131 -18.86 3.82 -13.74
CA ASP A 131 -17.94 3.32 -12.71
C ASP A 131 -18.36 1.94 -12.23
N TYR A 132 -19.66 1.73 -12.02
CA TYR A 132 -20.19 0.43 -11.63
C TYR A 132 -19.90 -0.62 -12.70
N ASP A 133 -20.19 -0.32 -13.97
CA ASP A 133 -19.91 -1.23 -15.08
C ASP A 133 -18.41 -1.52 -15.21
N PHE A 134 -17.57 -0.49 -15.10
CA PHE A 134 -16.11 -0.62 -15.14
C PHE A 134 -15.59 -1.51 -13.99
N LEU A 135 -16.05 -1.27 -12.77
CA LEU A 135 -15.65 -2.04 -11.59
C LEU A 135 -16.16 -3.48 -11.65
N CYS A 136 -17.39 -3.71 -12.13
CA CYS A 136 -17.94 -5.05 -12.34
C CYS A 136 -17.17 -5.82 -13.41
N GLU A 137 -16.82 -5.18 -14.53
CA GLU A 137 -15.99 -5.80 -15.57
C GLU A 137 -14.60 -6.17 -15.02
N ALA A 138 -14.00 -5.26 -14.25
CA ALA A 138 -12.71 -5.51 -13.59
C ALA A 138 -12.80 -6.67 -12.58
N MET A 139 -13.85 -6.70 -11.75
CA MET A 139 -14.11 -7.79 -10.80
C MET A 139 -14.29 -9.13 -11.53
N GLY A 140 -15.06 -9.17 -12.63
CA GLY A 140 -15.24 -10.40 -13.41
C GLY A 140 -13.94 -10.93 -14.02
N LYS A 141 -13.03 -10.04 -14.45
CA LYS A 141 -11.67 -10.42 -14.90
C LYS A 141 -10.78 -10.86 -13.74
N TRP A 142 -11.05 -10.42 -12.52
CA TRP A 142 -10.28 -10.75 -11.33
C TRP A 142 -10.67 -12.11 -10.74
N GLU A 143 -11.97 -12.35 -10.54
CA GLU A 143 -12.53 -13.56 -9.91
C GLU A 143 -12.24 -14.85 -10.69
N GLY A 144 -12.04 -14.76 -12.01
CA GLY A 144 -11.70 -15.90 -12.88
C GLY A 144 -10.22 -16.27 -12.91
N THR A 145 -9.41 -15.81 -11.95
CA THR A 145 -7.95 -15.99 -11.94
C THR A 145 -7.46 -16.54 -10.59
N MET A 146 -6.14 -16.76 -10.49
CA MET A 146 -5.48 -17.14 -9.22
C MET A 146 -5.33 -15.98 -8.23
N ASN A 147 -5.89 -14.80 -8.54
CA ASN A 147 -5.76 -13.62 -7.68
C ASN A 147 -6.53 -13.81 -6.35
N PRO A 148 -6.06 -13.21 -5.24
CA PRO A 148 -6.76 -13.31 -3.96
C PRO A 148 -8.16 -12.68 -4.01
N VAL A 149 -9.08 -13.18 -3.19
CA VAL A 149 -10.47 -12.73 -3.17
C VAL A 149 -10.58 -11.22 -2.87
N VAL A 150 -11.48 -10.58 -3.60
CA VAL A 150 -11.90 -9.18 -3.41
C VAL A 150 -13.42 -9.16 -3.31
N GLN A 151 -13.96 -8.31 -2.46
CA GLN A 151 -15.38 -8.02 -2.40
C GLN A 151 -15.58 -6.52 -2.57
N LEU A 152 -16.38 -6.16 -3.55
CA LEU A 152 -16.81 -4.78 -3.78
C LEU A 152 -18.24 -4.64 -3.28
N ARG A 153 -18.47 -3.72 -2.34
CA ARG A 153 -19.80 -3.43 -1.79
C ARG A 153 -20.12 -1.96 -1.95
N HIS A 154 -21.23 -1.64 -2.61
CA HIS A 154 -21.83 -0.31 -2.54
C HIS A 154 -22.29 -0.04 -1.11
N LEU A 155 -21.93 1.13 -0.58
CA LEU A 155 -22.20 1.47 0.82
C LEU A 155 -23.65 1.96 0.98
N GLU A 156 -24.52 1.03 1.38
CA GLU A 156 -25.94 1.26 1.60
C GLU A 156 -26.44 0.48 2.82
N HIS A 157 -27.58 0.91 3.36
CA HIS A 157 -28.33 0.21 4.40
C HIS A 157 -29.82 0.24 4.04
N ASP A 158 -30.50 -0.90 4.07
CA ASP A 158 -31.90 -1.04 3.64
C ASP A 158 -32.19 -0.39 2.27
N ARG A 159 -31.28 -0.60 1.31
CA ARG A 159 -31.31 -0.03 -0.05
C ARG A 159 -31.26 1.51 -0.10
N GLN A 160 -30.83 2.15 0.98
CA GLN A 160 -30.55 3.58 1.03
C GLN A 160 -29.04 3.80 1.06
N ALA A 161 -28.52 4.55 0.10
CA ALA A 161 -27.11 4.91 0.06
C ALA A 161 -26.74 5.75 1.31
N TYR A 162 -25.51 5.58 1.78
CA TYR A 162 -24.98 6.41 2.86
C TYR A 162 -24.97 7.89 2.47
N GLY A 163 -25.22 8.75 3.47
CA GLY A 163 -25.03 10.18 3.33
C GLY A 163 -23.55 10.54 3.20
N LEU A 164 -23.27 11.67 2.56
CA LEU A 164 -21.95 12.29 2.55
C LEU A 164 -22.12 13.80 2.62
N ILE A 165 -21.51 14.44 3.61
CA ILE A 165 -21.51 15.90 3.74
C ILE A 165 -20.08 16.42 3.81
N ALA A 166 -19.84 17.59 3.25
CA ALA A 166 -18.55 18.27 3.34
C ALA A 166 -18.67 19.54 4.18
N LEU A 167 -17.97 19.56 5.32
CA LEU A 167 -17.80 20.71 6.20
C LEU A 167 -16.51 21.44 5.81
N GLN A 168 -16.60 22.61 5.19
CA GLN A 168 -15.48 23.26 4.49
C GLN A 168 -15.32 24.71 4.94
N GLY A 169 -14.10 25.13 5.27
CA GLY A 169 -13.75 26.49 5.68
C GLY A 169 -12.87 26.53 6.92
N PRO A 170 -12.25 27.68 7.24
CA PRO A 170 -11.32 27.82 8.37
C PRO A 170 -11.92 27.46 9.74
N LEU A 171 -13.23 27.52 9.93
CA LEU A 171 -13.89 27.15 11.20
C LEU A 171 -14.30 25.67 11.26
N ALA A 172 -14.08 24.87 10.22
CA ALA A 172 -14.54 23.49 10.14
C ALA A 172 -14.00 22.61 11.28
N ALA A 173 -12.72 22.76 11.63
CA ALA A 173 -12.09 22.00 12.71
C ALA A 173 -12.69 22.32 14.08
N GLU A 174 -12.90 23.60 14.41
CA GLU A 174 -13.53 24.03 15.66
C GLU A 174 -14.96 23.49 15.76
N ILE A 175 -15.72 23.56 14.67
CA ILE A 175 -17.11 23.11 14.63
C ILE A 175 -17.18 21.59 14.82
N LEU A 176 -16.34 20.83 14.10
CA LEU A 176 -16.33 19.37 14.23
C LEU A 176 -15.90 18.94 15.64
N GLU A 177 -14.84 19.55 16.19
CA GLU A 177 -14.34 19.26 17.54
C GLU A 177 -15.42 19.43 18.60
N LYS A 178 -16.24 20.49 18.50
CA LYS A 178 -17.35 20.75 19.41
C LYS A 178 -18.53 19.79 19.25
N ALA A 179 -18.69 19.22 18.05
CA ALA A 179 -19.76 18.28 17.74
C ALA A 179 -19.43 16.84 18.12
N LEU A 180 -18.16 16.52 18.41
CA LEU A 180 -17.75 15.17 18.82
C LEU A 180 -18.53 14.70 20.06
N ALA A 181 -18.92 13.42 20.06
CA ALA A 181 -19.50 12.79 21.23
C ALA A 181 -18.48 12.76 22.39
N ARG A 182 -18.98 12.72 23.63
CA ARG A 182 -18.14 12.78 24.84
C ARG A 182 -17.06 11.69 24.87
N ASP A 183 -17.37 10.50 24.39
CA ASP A 183 -16.46 9.34 24.40
C ASP A 183 -15.64 9.22 23.11
N CYS A 184 -15.86 10.10 22.13
CA CYS A 184 -15.07 10.17 20.90
C CYS A 184 -13.71 10.86 21.17
N ARG A 185 -12.67 10.06 21.45
CA ARG A 185 -11.33 10.56 21.80
C ARG A 185 -10.45 10.84 20.58
N VAL A 186 -10.91 11.69 19.68
CA VAL A 186 -10.13 12.14 18.51
C VAL A 186 -9.56 13.54 18.75
N ASP A 187 -8.24 13.67 18.63
CA ASP A 187 -7.59 14.98 18.57
C ASP A 187 -7.60 15.52 17.14
N VAL A 188 -8.33 16.63 16.96
CA VAL A 188 -8.51 17.34 15.69
C VAL A 188 -7.25 18.13 15.31
N LYS A 189 -6.39 18.51 16.26
CA LYS A 189 -5.17 19.30 15.99
C LYS A 189 -4.09 18.46 15.32
N THR A 190 -3.98 17.19 15.71
CA THR A 190 -3.05 16.21 15.12
C THR A 190 -3.63 15.43 13.94
N TRP A 191 -4.88 15.71 13.57
CA TRP A 191 -5.52 15.09 12.42
C TRP A 191 -5.17 15.84 11.13
N TYR A 192 -4.19 15.38 10.37
CA TYR A 192 -3.72 16.09 9.18
C TYR A 192 -4.61 15.89 7.95
N PHE A 193 -4.49 16.79 6.98
CA PHE A 193 -5.06 16.63 5.64
C PHE A 193 -4.62 15.30 5.02
N GLY A 194 -5.54 14.61 4.36
CA GLY A 194 -5.27 13.31 3.76
C GLY A 194 -5.39 12.15 4.74
N TRP A 195 -6.02 12.38 5.90
CA TRP A 195 -6.30 11.36 6.90
C TRP A 195 -7.78 11.28 7.22
N ALA A 196 -8.24 10.10 7.55
CA ALA A 196 -9.57 9.75 7.98
C ALA A 196 -9.52 9.07 9.35
N LYS A 197 -10.59 9.26 10.12
CA LYS A 197 -10.77 8.67 11.43
C LYS A 197 -12.23 8.26 11.58
N HIS A 198 -12.46 7.21 12.35
CA HIS A 198 -13.79 6.92 12.86
C HIS A 198 -14.11 7.89 13.99
N ILE A 199 -15.24 8.57 13.87
CA ILE A 199 -15.76 9.48 14.89
C ILE A 199 -17.21 9.17 15.19
N THR A 200 -17.69 9.73 16.28
CA THR A 200 -19.10 9.79 16.65
C THR A 200 -19.42 11.22 17.08
N LEU A 201 -20.64 11.66 16.81
CA LEU A 201 -21.11 13.00 17.11
C LEU A 201 -22.19 12.98 18.19
N ALA A 202 -22.26 14.04 18.99
CA ALA A 202 -23.34 14.25 19.94
C ALA A 202 -24.61 14.68 19.20
N LEU A 203 -25.65 13.85 19.25
CA LEU A 203 -26.98 14.14 18.73
C LEU A 203 -27.98 14.34 19.88
N PRO A 204 -29.14 14.99 19.64
CA PRO A 204 -30.20 15.10 20.66
C PRO A 204 -30.69 13.75 21.18
N THR A 205 -30.61 12.70 20.36
CA THR A 205 -31.02 11.32 20.68
C THR A 205 -29.92 10.49 21.33
N GLY A 206 -28.74 11.06 21.58
CA GLY A 206 -27.56 10.36 22.07
C GLY A 206 -26.39 10.40 21.09
N GLU A 207 -25.48 9.44 21.21
CA GLU A 207 -24.33 9.35 20.32
C GLU A 207 -24.74 8.85 18.92
N SER A 208 -24.14 9.42 17.87
CA SER A 208 -24.36 8.93 16.50
C SER A 208 -23.78 7.52 16.31
N LEU A 209 -24.23 6.84 15.26
CA LEU A 209 -23.51 5.70 14.71
C LEU A 209 -22.10 6.12 14.26
N PRO A 210 -21.14 5.19 14.15
CA PRO A 210 -19.80 5.50 13.67
C PRO A 210 -19.82 6.17 12.29
N ILE A 211 -19.09 7.27 12.18
CA ILE A 211 -18.91 8.07 10.96
C ILE A 211 -17.46 7.90 10.51
N VAL A 212 -17.26 7.56 9.23
CA VAL A 212 -15.94 7.71 8.60
C VAL A 212 -15.81 9.16 8.20
N ALA A 213 -14.97 9.89 8.91
CA ALA A 213 -14.69 11.28 8.65
C ALA A 213 -13.30 11.40 8.01
N SER A 214 -13.16 12.19 6.96
CA SER A 214 -11.92 12.37 6.21
C SER A 214 -11.57 13.86 6.17
N ARG A 215 -10.38 14.27 6.63
CA ARG A 215 -9.95 15.67 6.57
C ARG A 215 -9.41 15.98 5.19
N GLY A 216 -10.20 16.73 4.43
CA GLY A 216 -9.97 17.07 3.04
C GLY A 216 -11.16 17.80 2.45
N GLY A 217 -11.17 17.95 1.13
CA GLY A 217 -12.32 18.47 0.41
C GLY A 217 -11.99 19.25 -0.85
N TYR A 218 -13.06 19.60 -1.56
CA TYR A 218 -13.05 20.08 -2.93
C TYR A 218 -13.19 21.60 -3.06
N THR A 219 -12.68 22.37 -2.08
CA THR A 219 -12.82 23.83 -2.03
C THR A 219 -11.49 24.58 -1.96
N GLY A 220 -10.40 23.86 -1.70
CA GLY A 220 -9.09 24.43 -1.37
C GLY A 220 -9.00 25.02 0.03
N GLU A 221 -10.09 25.05 0.82
CA GLU A 221 -10.04 25.35 2.25
C GLU A 221 -9.74 24.07 3.06
N ASP A 222 -9.44 24.24 4.35
CA ASP A 222 -9.47 23.14 5.30
C ASP A 222 -10.92 22.65 5.52
N GLY A 223 -11.09 21.40 5.93
CA GLY A 223 -12.42 20.83 6.11
C GLY A 223 -12.43 19.31 6.24
N PHE A 224 -13.63 18.78 6.36
CA PHE A 224 -13.90 17.35 6.55
C PHE A 224 -15.03 16.89 5.65
N GLU A 225 -14.95 15.66 5.16
CA GLU A 225 -16.05 14.93 4.53
C GLU A 225 -16.48 13.81 5.48
N LEU A 226 -17.79 13.72 5.74
CA LEU A 226 -18.37 12.81 6.74
C LEU A 226 -19.30 11.83 6.03
N SER A 227 -18.91 10.55 6.01
CA SER A 227 -19.77 9.45 5.54
C SER A 227 -20.67 8.99 6.68
N ILE A 228 -21.99 9.11 6.48
CA ILE A 228 -22.97 9.00 7.55
C ILE A 228 -24.00 7.93 7.19
N HIS A 229 -24.36 7.11 8.18
CA HIS A 229 -25.43 6.13 8.03
C HIS A 229 -26.74 6.82 7.56
N PRO A 230 -27.49 6.23 6.60
CA PRO A 230 -28.65 6.89 6.01
C PRO A 230 -29.73 7.26 7.03
N SER A 231 -29.89 6.47 8.11
CA SER A 231 -30.87 6.76 9.18
C SER A 231 -30.54 7.96 10.07
N GLN A 232 -29.36 8.56 9.94
CA GLN A 232 -28.91 9.68 10.79
C GLN A 232 -28.34 10.86 10.00
N THR A 233 -28.40 10.82 8.67
CA THR A 233 -27.75 11.85 7.84
C THR A 233 -28.34 13.25 8.07
N ASP A 234 -29.66 13.33 8.16
CA ASP A 234 -30.40 14.56 8.50
C ASP A 234 -30.08 15.05 9.91
N ALA A 235 -30.17 14.16 10.91
CA ALA A 235 -29.92 14.46 12.31
C ALA A 235 -28.48 14.97 12.54
N VAL A 236 -27.48 14.38 11.87
CA VAL A 236 -26.09 14.82 11.92
C VAL A 236 -25.92 16.21 11.29
N ALA A 237 -26.51 16.45 10.12
CA ALA A 237 -26.41 17.75 9.46
C ALA A 237 -27.08 18.86 10.29
N GLU A 238 -28.26 18.59 10.85
CA GLU A 238 -28.96 19.53 11.72
C GLU A 238 -28.19 19.78 13.02
N ALA A 239 -27.62 18.74 13.65
CA ALA A 239 -26.81 18.89 14.86
C ALA A 239 -25.59 19.80 14.63
N LEU A 240 -24.90 19.66 13.49
CA LEU A 240 -23.80 20.56 13.12
C LEU A 240 -24.26 22.00 12.91
N LEU A 241 -25.34 22.21 12.14
CA LEU A 241 -25.89 23.55 11.89
C LEU A 241 -26.35 24.25 13.17
N ASN A 242 -27.02 23.51 14.06
CA ASN A 242 -27.57 24.03 15.31
C ASN A 242 -26.47 24.33 16.32
N SER A 243 -25.51 23.42 16.50
CA SER A 243 -24.43 23.59 17.48
C SER A 243 -23.45 24.72 17.10
N ALA A 244 -23.18 24.91 15.81
CA ALA A 244 -22.30 25.97 15.33
C ALA A 244 -23.00 27.34 15.29
N GLY A 245 -24.30 27.36 14.98
CA GLY A 245 -25.08 28.56 14.74
C GLY A 245 -24.82 29.22 13.38
N LYS A 246 -25.80 29.99 12.89
CA LYS A 246 -25.81 30.63 11.56
C LYS A 246 -24.69 31.65 11.32
N ASP A 247 -24.03 32.09 12.39
CA ASP A 247 -22.90 33.02 12.33
C ASP A 247 -21.58 32.35 11.97
N LYS A 248 -21.48 31.03 12.16
CA LYS A 248 -20.27 30.23 11.89
C LYS A 248 -20.46 29.23 10.77
N LEU A 249 -21.63 28.58 10.70
CA LEU A 249 -21.92 27.53 9.72
C LEU A 249 -23.17 27.87 8.91
N ARG A 250 -23.10 27.70 7.59
CA ARG A 250 -24.24 27.81 6.68
C ARG A 250 -24.24 26.70 5.65
N LEU A 251 -25.41 26.42 5.09
CA LEU A 251 -25.50 25.57 3.92
C LEU A 251 -24.93 26.29 2.69
N ALA A 252 -24.26 25.56 1.82
CA ALA A 252 -23.76 26.07 0.54
C ALA A 252 -24.04 25.08 -0.60
N GLY A 253 -24.24 25.63 -1.80
CA GLY A 253 -24.65 24.87 -2.98
C GLY A 253 -23.56 24.73 -4.03
N LEU A 254 -23.89 24.01 -5.10
CA LEU A 254 -22.99 23.71 -6.22
C LEU A 254 -22.37 24.96 -6.86
N GLY A 255 -23.08 26.09 -6.91
CA GLY A 255 -22.56 27.31 -7.55
C GLY A 255 -21.37 27.92 -6.80
N ALA A 256 -21.40 27.91 -5.46
CA ALA A 256 -20.24 28.32 -4.66
C ALA A 256 -19.10 27.30 -4.79
N ARG A 257 -19.43 26.00 -4.76
CA ARG A 257 -18.45 24.91 -4.90
C ARG A 257 -17.67 24.98 -6.23
N ASP A 258 -18.34 25.27 -7.34
CA ASP A 258 -17.70 25.35 -8.68
C ASP A 258 -16.66 26.48 -8.76
N SER A 259 -16.92 27.63 -8.15
CA SER A 259 -15.92 28.71 -8.10
C SER A 259 -14.78 28.42 -7.13
N LEU A 260 -15.06 27.80 -5.97
CA LEU A 260 -14.03 27.40 -4.99
C LEU A 260 -13.06 26.36 -5.56
N ARG A 261 -13.57 25.30 -6.19
CA ARG A 261 -12.76 24.23 -6.81
C ARG A 261 -11.93 24.77 -7.97
N LEU A 262 -12.49 25.68 -8.76
CA LEU A 262 -11.79 26.27 -9.91
C LEU A 262 -10.62 27.13 -9.44
N GLU A 263 -10.81 27.95 -8.39
CA GLU A 263 -9.72 28.69 -7.75
C GLU A 263 -8.63 27.76 -7.18
N ALA A 264 -9.02 26.59 -6.67
CA ALA A 264 -8.11 25.54 -6.22
C ALA A 264 -7.46 24.72 -7.36
N GLY A 265 -7.82 24.98 -8.63
CA GLY A 265 -7.28 24.27 -9.80
C GLY A 265 -7.69 22.80 -9.92
N MET A 266 -8.80 22.42 -9.27
CA MET A 266 -9.28 21.04 -9.23
C MET A 266 -10.11 20.68 -10.46
N CYS A 267 -9.86 19.49 -11.01
CA CYS A 267 -10.61 18.94 -12.14
C CYS A 267 -12.04 18.61 -11.75
N LEU A 268 -12.98 18.86 -12.66
CA LEU A 268 -14.33 18.31 -12.63
C LEU A 268 -14.48 17.29 -13.77
N TYR A 269 -14.81 16.04 -13.42
CA TYR A 269 -15.02 15.00 -14.43
C TYR A 269 -16.14 15.39 -15.42
N GLY A 270 -15.95 15.06 -16.70
CA GLY A 270 -16.84 15.43 -17.81
C GLY A 270 -16.57 16.82 -18.37
N HIS A 271 -15.77 17.63 -17.69
CA HIS A 271 -15.33 18.96 -18.15
C HIS A 271 -13.82 19.01 -18.35
N ASP A 272 -13.06 18.72 -17.29
CA ASP A 272 -11.60 18.77 -17.27
C ASP A 272 -10.94 17.39 -17.42
N LEU A 273 -11.70 16.31 -17.22
CA LEU A 273 -11.27 14.93 -17.33
C LEU A 273 -12.31 14.13 -18.11
N ASP A 274 -11.82 13.23 -18.95
CA ASP A 274 -12.61 12.24 -19.67
C ASP A 274 -11.70 11.05 -20.06
N GLU A 275 -12.30 10.05 -20.69
CA GLU A 275 -11.60 8.85 -21.17
C GLU A 275 -10.59 9.12 -22.29
N SER A 276 -10.59 10.31 -22.90
CA SER A 276 -9.60 10.73 -23.90
C SER A 276 -8.36 11.38 -23.29
N THR A 277 -8.35 11.56 -21.97
CA THR A 277 -7.38 12.38 -21.25
C THR A 277 -6.58 11.52 -20.29
N THR A 278 -5.24 11.58 -20.36
CA THR A 278 -4.39 10.89 -19.38
C THR A 278 -4.08 11.76 -18.17
N PRO A 279 -3.66 11.18 -17.02
CA PRO A 279 -3.19 11.95 -15.87
C PRO A 279 -2.02 12.89 -16.19
N VAL A 280 -1.18 12.58 -17.18
CA VAL A 280 -0.04 13.43 -17.56
C VAL A 280 -0.50 14.68 -18.31
N GLU A 281 -1.45 14.52 -19.23
CA GLU A 281 -2.08 15.64 -19.95
C GLU A 281 -2.86 16.52 -18.97
N ALA A 282 -3.55 15.93 -18.00
CA ALA A 282 -4.31 16.63 -16.98
C ALA A 282 -3.45 17.37 -15.93
N SER A 283 -2.12 17.33 -16.04
CA SER A 283 -1.19 17.87 -15.04
C SER A 283 -1.40 17.23 -13.65
N LEU A 284 -1.79 15.95 -13.63
CA LEU A 284 -2.05 15.13 -12.45
C LEU A 284 -0.97 14.06 -12.20
N SER A 285 0.19 14.15 -12.84
CA SER A 285 1.29 13.18 -12.65
C SER A 285 1.72 12.96 -11.19
N TRP A 286 1.35 13.86 -10.28
CA TRP A 286 1.60 13.75 -8.85
C TRP A 286 0.80 12.64 -8.15
N ILE A 287 -0.30 12.15 -8.73
CA ILE A 287 -1.05 10.98 -8.20
C ILE A 287 -0.30 9.66 -8.42
N ILE A 288 0.78 9.69 -9.21
CA ILE A 288 1.59 8.52 -9.56
C ILE A 288 2.88 8.57 -8.75
N PRO A 289 3.05 7.76 -7.70
CA PRO A 289 4.25 7.78 -6.87
C PRO A 289 5.46 7.27 -7.66
N LYS A 290 6.67 7.69 -7.25
CA LYS A 290 7.91 7.45 -8.02
C LYS A 290 8.14 5.97 -8.36
N ARG A 291 7.85 5.06 -7.42
CA ARG A 291 8.01 3.60 -7.60
C ARG A 291 7.17 3.04 -8.76
N ARG A 292 6.04 3.70 -9.07
CA ARG A 292 5.09 3.32 -10.13
C ARG A 292 5.36 4.05 -11.46
N ARG A 293 6.50 4.77 -11.60
CA ARG A 293 6.85 5.54 -12.81
C ARG A 293 7.85 4.83 -13.73
N SER A 294 8.02 3.53 -13.59
CA SER A 294 8.83 2.69 -14.49
C SER A 294 8.03 1.46 -14.91
N LEU A 295 8.28 0.95 -16.11
CA LEU A 295 7.61 -0.27 -16.57
C LEU A 295 8.02 -1.48 -15.74
N GLU A 296 9.26 -1.52 -15.24
CA GLU A 296 9.74 -2.56 -14.31
C GLU A 296 9.01 -2.51 -12.96
N GLY A 297 8.80 -1.32 -12.40
CA GLY A 297 7.99 -1.12 -11.18
C GLY A 297 6.47 -1.20 -11.42
N ALA A 298 6.06 -1.24 -12.68
CA ALA A 298 4.69 -1.42 -13.14
C ALA A 298 4.53 -2.77 -13.89
N MET A 299 5.41 -3.75 -13.65
CA MET A 299 5.20 -5.10 -14.18
C MET A 299 4.12 -5.88 -13.40
N GLU A 300 3.68 -5.33 -12.26
CA GLU A 300 2.36 -5.58 -11.64
C GLU A 300 1.38 -4.43 -12.00
N GLY A 301 1.38 -4.02 -13.27
CA GLY A 301 1.00 -2.67 -13.70
C GLY A 301 -0.41 -2.19 -13.39
N PHE A 302 -0.58 -0.86 -13.41
CA PHE A 302 -1.89 -0.23 -13.47
C PHE A 302 -2.36 -0.06 -14.92
N ASN A 303 -3.67 -0.01 -15.11
CA ASN A 303 -4.28 0.25 -16.41
C ASN A 303 -3.67 1.48 -17.11
N GLY A 304 -3.14 1.27 -18.31
CA GLY A 304 -2.58 2.33 -19.15
C GLY A 304 -1.16 2.75 -18.80
N ALA A 305 -0.47 2.00 -17.93
CA ALA A 305 0.94 2.22 -17.61
C ALA A 305 1.84 2.27 -18.86
N GLU A 306 1.56 1.45 -19.86
CA GLU A 306 2.28 1.41 -21.14
C GLU A 306 2.16 2.70 -21.96
N THR A 307 1.11 3.49 -21.74
CA THR A 307 0.94 4.82 -22.35
C THR A 307 1.46 5.92 -21.44
N ILE A 308 1.11 5.85 -20.15
CA ILE A 308 1.38 6.92 -19.17
C ILE A 308 2.87 7.02 -18.83
N ILE A 309 3.57 5.90 -18.66
CA ILE A 309 5.00 5.91 -18.26
C ILE A 309 5.87 6.54 -19.35
N PRO A 310 5.71 6.19 -20.65
CA PRO A 310 6.39 6.92 -21.72
C PRO A 310 6.06 8.43 -21.76
N GLN A 311 4.83 8.84 -21.43
CA GLN A 311 4.44 10.25 -21.35
C GLN A 311 5.13 10.99 -20.18
N LEU A 312 5.31 10.31 -19.03
CA LEU A 312 6.02 10.83 -17.85
C LEU A 312 7.52 10.92 -18.06
N THR A 313 8.07 10.00 -18.85
CA THR A 313 9.50 9.93 -19.09
C THR A 313 9.94 11.18 -19.85
N PRO A 314 10.99 11.90 -19.39
CA PRO A 314 11.50 13.05 -20.12
C PRO A 314 11.89 12.66 -21.56
N LYS A 315 11.60 13.53 -22.54
CA LYS A 315 11.99 13.30 -23.96
C LYS A 315 13.49 13.05 -24.11
N SER A 316 14.32 13.68 -23.28
CA SER A 316 15.78 13.47 -23.22
C SER A 316 16.20 12.06 -22.75
N LYS A 317 15.28 11.27 -22.20
CA LYS A 317 15.46 9.88 -21.76
C LYS A 317 14.64 8.90 -22.61
N GLY A 318 14.21 9.31 -23.82
CA GLY A 318 13.43 8.45 -24.72
C GLY A 318 11.92 8.44 -24.48
N GLY A 319 11.39 9.31 -23.61
CA GLY A 319 9.94 9.42 -23.44
C GLY A 319 9.23 10.11 -24.61
N VAL A 320 7.96 9.77 -24.82
CA VAL A 320 7.15 10.31 -25.92
C VAL A 320 6.63 11.72 -25.63
N GLY A 321 6.47 12.06 -24.34
CA GLY A 321 5.81 13.29 -23.90
C GLY A 321 4.32 13.33 -24.25
N VAL A 322 3.71 14.52 -24.22
CA VAL A 322 2.27 14.71 -24.51
C VAL A 322 2.08 15.75 -25.61
N SER A 323 0.91 15.74 -26.25
CA SER A 323 0.55 16.70 -27.31
C SER A 323 -0.14 17.95 -26.77
N ARG A 324 -0.81 17.83 -25.62
CA ARG A 324 -1.52 18.91 -24.91
C ARG A 324 -1.34 18.81 -23.40
N ARG A 325 -1.55 19.93 -22.69
CA ARG A 325 -1.53 19.98 -21.21
C ARG A 325 -2.61 20.88 -20.67
N ARG A 326 -3.17 20.49 -19.52
CA ARG A 326 -4.08 21.32 -18.73
C ARG A 326 -3.32 22.46 -18.06
N VAL A 327 -3.82 23.67 -18.23
CA VAL A 327 -3.27 24.92 -17.70
C VAL A 327 -4.36 25.76 -17.04
N GLY A 328 -3.94 26.67 -16.15
CA GLY A 328 -4.79 27.76 -15.68
C GLY A 328 -4.59 29.00 -16.56
N LEU A 329 -5.64 29.80 -16.74
CA LEU A 329 -5.67 31.05 -17.49
C LEU A 329 -6.31 32.15 -16.63
N VAL A 330 -5.70 33.34 -16.64
CA VAL A 330 -6.39 34.58 -16.26
C VAL A 330 -6.81 35.27 -17.55
N VAL A 331 -8.09 35.61 -17.69
CA VAL A 331 -8.70 36.15 -18.92
C VAL A 331 -9.21 37.57 -18.69
N GLU A 332 -8.82 38.50 -19.56
CA GLU A 332 -9.29 39.88 -19.52
C GLU A 332 -10.70 40.05 -20.10
N GLY A 333 -11.47 40.98 -19.53
CA GLY A 333 -12.80 41.32 -20.04
C GLY A 333 -13.89 40.33 -19.63
N ALA A 334 -14.50 39.64 -20.59
CA ALA A 334 -15.61 38.73 -20.33
C ALA A 334 -15.09 37.33 -19.91
N PRO A 335 -15.75 36.63 -18.98
CA PRO A 335 -15.34 35.30 -18.55
C PRO A 335 -15.42 34.31 -19.71
N ALA A 336 -14.32 33.59 -19.94
CA ALA A 336 -14.33 32.45 -20.84
C ALA A 336 -15.09 31.30 -20.19
N ARG A 337 -16.00 30.67 -20.94
CA ARG A 337 -16.74 29.48 -20.53
C ARG A 337 -16.19 28.26 -21.24
N GLU A 338 -16.55 27.10 -20.74
CA GLU A 338 -16.30 25.83 -21.42
C GLU A 338 -16.66 25.93 -22.91
N GLY A 339 -15.81 25.37 -23.76
CA GLY A 339 -15.99 25.43 -25.19
C GLY A 339 -15.20 26.52 -25.88
N ALA A 340 -14.83 27.60 -25.18
CA ALA A 340 -14.13 28.73 -25.78
C ALA A 340 -12.76 28.33 -26.34
N GLU A 341 -12.48 28.75 -27.57
CA GLU A 341 -11.21 28.47 -28.23
C GLU A 341 -10.08 29.30 -27.61
N VAL A 342 -8.95 28.65 -27.39
CA VAL A 342 -7.69 29.30 -27.03
C VAL A 342 -6.86 29.43 -28.31
N VAL A 343 -6.44 30.64 -28.63
CA VAL A 343 -5.66 30.96 -29.83
C VAL A 343 -4.33 31.59 -29.45
N ASP A 344 -3.31 31.39 -30.30
CA ASP A 344 -2.03 32.08 -30.18
C ASP A 344 -2.08 33.50 -30.78
N GLU A 345 -0.95 34.19 -30.81
CA GLU A 345 -0.81 35.55 -31.35
C GLU A 345 -1.18 35.63 -32.85
N SER A 346 -0.91 34.57 -33.62
CA SER A 346 -1.29 34.49 -35.05
C SER A 346 -2.80 34.30 -35.24
N GLY A 347 -3.52 33.94 -34.18
CA GLY A 347 -4.94 33.59 -34.22
C GLY A 347 -5.20 32.12 -34.54
N SER A 348 -4.18 31.27 -34.55
CA SER A 348 -4.35 29.82 -34.74
C SER A 348 -4.90 29.19 -33.47
N VAL A 349 -5.84 28.25 -33.60
CA VAL A 349 -6.39 27.53 -32.44
C VAL A 349 -5.34 26.59 -31.88
N VAL A 350 -4.99 26.78 -30.61
CA VAL A 350 -3.96 26.03 -29.89
C VAL A 350 -4.50 25.30 -28.66
N GLY A 351 -5.80 25.44 -28.36
CA GLY A 351 -6.41 24.82 -27.21
C GLY A 351 -7.89 25.16 -27.04
N LYS A 352 -8.46 24.69 -25.93
CA LYS A 352 -9.87 24.88 -25.61
C LYS A 352 -10.07 24.97 -24.11
N VAL A 353 -10.93 25.89 -23.68
CA VAL A 353 -11.34 26.06 -22.29
C VAL A 353 -12.25 24.92 -21.87
N THR A 354 -11.97 24.33 -20.71
CA THR A 354 -12.73 23.23 -20.09
C THR A 354 -13.63 23.72 -18.96
N SER A 355 -13.12 24.64 -18.13
CA SER A 355 -13.86 25.25 -17.02
C SER A 355 -13.55 26.73 -16.94
N GLY A 356 -14.52 27.58 -16.58
CA GLY A 356 -14.25 29.00 -16.45
C GLY A 356 -15.37 29.82 -15.79
N CYS A 357 -14.98 30.69 -14.86
CA CYS A 357 -15.89 31.61 -14.18
C CYS A 357 -15.14 32.86 -13.65
N PRO A 358 -15.86 33.92 -13.27
CA PRO A 358 -15.31 34.98 -12.42
C PRO A 358 -14.87 34.38 -11.08
N SER A 359 -13.67 34.71 -10.61
CA SER A 359 -13.15 34.35 -9.29
C SER A 359 -13.59 35.41 -8.28
N PRO A 360 -14.43 35.06 -7.28
CA PRO A 360 -14.81 35.98 -6.22
C PRO A 360 -13.63 36.42 -5.36
N THR A 361 -12.65 35.53 -5.13
CA THR A 361 -11.47 35.86 -4.30
C THR A 361 -10.50 36.81 -5.00
N LEU A 362 -10.26 36.61 -6.30
CA LEU A 362 -9.23 37.36 -7.04
C LEU A 362 -9.78 38.60 -7.75
N GLY A 363 -11.10 38.72 -7.93
CA GLY A 363 -11.71 39.77 -8.73
C GLY A 363 -11.33 39.72 -10.22
N LYS A 364 -10.95 38.54 -10.72
CA LYS A 364 -10.51 38.29 -12.10
C LYS A 364 -11.32 37.16 -12.72
N ASN A 365 -11.36 37.07 -14.05
CA ASN A 365 -11.89 35.85 -14.69
C ASN A 365 -10.77 34.82 -14.79
N ILE A 366 -11.06 33.60 -14.33
CA ILE A 366 -10.14 32.48 -14.41
C ILE A 366 -10.77 31.36 -15.22
N ALA A 367 -9.92 30.56 -15.85
CA ALA A 367 -10.33 29.39 -16.60
C ALA A 367 -9.27 28.29 -16.52
N MET A 368 -9.69 27.04 -16.66
CA MET A 368 -8.82 25.92 -17.01
C MET A 368 -9.00 25.59 -18.48
N ALA A 369 -7.93 25.16 -19.13
CA ALA A 369 -7.93 24.82 -20.54
C ALA A 369 -6.89 23.74 -20.83
N TYR A 370 -7.09 22.98 -21.90
CA TYR A 370 -6.01 22.24 -22.53
C TYR A 370 -5.40 23.06 -23.64
N VAL A 371 -4.08 23.22 -23.62
CA VAL A 371 -3.31 23.90 -24.67
C VAL A 371 -2.23 22.97 -25.21
N LYS A 372 -1.83 23.20 -26.47
CA LYS A 372 -0.74 22.47 -27.13
C LYS A 372 0.53 22.45 -26.27
N ASP A 373 1.23 21.31 -26.24
CA ASP A 373 2.51 21.18 -25.53
C ASP A 373 3.51 22.24 -26.02
N GLY A 374 4.32 22.76 -25.09
CA GLY A 374 5.16 23.94 -25.31
C GLY A 374 4.52 25.28 -24.92
N LEU A 375 3.19 25.41 -24.93
CA LEU A 375 2.48 26.66 -24.56
C LEU A 375 1.99 26.67 -23.09
N HIS A 376 2.39 25.69 -22.30
CA HIS A 376 1.85 25.49 -20.95
C HIS A 376 2.62 26.20 -19.83
N LYS A 377 3.70 26.94 -20.17
CA LYS A 377 4.53 27.60 -19.17
C LYS A 377 3.80 28.82 -18.60
N ALA A 378 3.87 29.00 -17.28
CA ALA A 378 3.32 30.20 -16.64
C ALA A 378 3.96 31.46 -17.22
N GLY A 379 3.15 32.49 -17.48
CA GLY A 379 3.54 33.73 -18.14
C GLY A 379 3.40 33.70 -19.67
N THR A 380 3.12 32.56 -20.30
CA THR A 380 2.82 32.52 -21.73
C THR A 380 1.55 33.31 -22.02
N GLU A 381 1.65 34.29 -22.92
CA GLU A 381 0.51 35.08 -23.40
C GLU A 381 -0.24 34.30 -24.50
N LEU A 382 -1.56 34.25 -24.37
CA LEU A 382 -2.49 33.62 -25.31
C LEU A 382 -3.71 34.55 -25.46
N GLN A 383 -4.65 34.14 -26.30
CA GLN A 383 -5.96 34.78 -26.39
C GLN A 383 -7.07 33.74 -26.28
N VAL A 384 -8.24 34.14 -25.79
CA VAL A 384 -9.44 33.31 -25.73
C VAL A 384 -10.57 33.98 -26.49
N VAL A 385 -11.24 33.22 -27.37
CA VAL A 385 -12.35 33.73 -28.17
C VAL A 385 -13.63 33.68 -27.33
N VAL A 386 -14.08 34.85 -26.88
CA VAL A 386 -15.31 34.99 -26.07
C VAL A 386 -16.32 35.80 -26.85
N ARG A 387 -17.43 35.15 -27.24
CA ARG A 387 -18.51 35.75 -28.05
C ARG A 387 -17.96 36.42 -29.33
N GLY A 388 -17.10 35.70 -30.05
CA GLY A 388 -16.45 36.16 -31.29
C GLY A 388 -15.34 37.20 -31.12
N LYS A 389 -15.07 37.68 -29.90
CA LYS A 389 -13.98 38.64 -29.63
C LYS A 389 -12.79 37.94 -29.00
N LYS A 390 -11.59 38.16 -29.53
CA LYS A 390 -10.34 37.69 -28.93
C LYS A 390 -10.05 38.51 -27.67
N ARG A 391 -9.89 37.82 -26.54
CA ARG A 391 -9.57 38.41 -25.22
C ARG A 391 -8.17 37.98 -24.81
N LYS A 392 -7.36 38.90 -24.29
CA LYS A 392 -6.04 38.56 -23.75
C LYS A 392 -6.20 37.56 -22.61
N ALA A 393 -5.35 36.54 -22.61
CA ALA A 393 -5.25 35.55 -21.55
C ALA A 393 -3.79 35.25 -21.23
N VAL A 394 -3.50 34.96 -19.97
CA VAL A 394 -2.14 34.61 -19.53
C VAL A 394 -2.17 33.28 -18.81
N VAL A 395 -1.32 32.36 -19.25
CA VAL A 395 -1.10 31.08 -18.58
C VAL A 395 -0.60 31.33 -17.16
N THR A 396 -1.35 30.86 -16.19
CA THR A 396 -1.15 31.14 -14.76
C THR A 396 -1.02 29.84 -13.99
N LYS A 397 -0.12 29.82 -13.01
CA LYS A 397 0.10 28.66 -12.15
C LYS A 397 -1.15 28.36 -11.34
N MET A 398 -1.52 27.08 -11.26
CA MET A 398 -2.56 26.57 -10.37
C MET A 398 -1.95 25.94 -9.10
N PRO A 399 -2.65 26.01 -7.94
CA PRO A 399 -3.94 26.65 -7.74
C PRO A 399 -3.87 28.18 -7.91
N PHE A 400 -4.96 28.82 -8.35
CA PHE A 400 -5.02 30.29 -8.51
C PHE A 400 -5.05 30.99 -7.15
N VAL A 401 -5.72 30.38 -6.18
CA VAL A 401 -5.71 30.77 -4.77
C VAL A 401 -5.03 29.65 -3.99
N PRO A 402 -3.96 29.92 -3.21
CA PRO A 402 -3.29 28.90 -2.43
C PRO A 402 -4.25 28.13 -1.52
N SER A 403 -4.13 26.80 -1.49
CA SER A 403 -4.95 25.99 -0.60
C SER A 403 -4.54 26.17 0.87
N LYS A 404 -5.51 26.06 1.77
CA LYS A 404 -5.35 26.22 3.22
C LYS A 404 -5.47 24.91 4.00
N TYR A 405 -5.16 23.79 3.36
CA TYR A 405 -5.22 22.48 3.99
C TYR A 405 -4.37 22.38 5.25
N TRP A 406 -4.94 21.78 6.30
CA TRP A 406 -4.22 21.58 7.55
C TRP A 406 -3.11 20.53 7.43
N LYS A 407 -1.86 20.96 7.51
CA LYS A 407 -0.67 20.08 7.43
C LYS A 407 0.21 20.17 8.69
N GLY A 408 -0.37 20.49 9.84
CA GLY A 408 0.35 20.55 11.13
C GLY A 408 1.11 21.85 11.42
N GLY A 409 0.65 22.98 10.89
CA GLY A 409 1.13 24.30 11.33
C GLY A 409 2.44 24.80 10.70
N ALA A 410 2.88 24.25 9.57
CA ALA A 410 3.87 24.95 8.74
C ALA A 410 3.24 26.22 8.16
N THR A 411 3.36 27.34 8.87
CA THR A 411 3.18 28.67 8.29
C THR A 411 3.97 28.71 6.99
N PRO A 412 3.38 29.04 5.83
CA PRO A 412 4.15 29.24 4.62
C PRO A 412 5.20 30.29 4.94
N VAL A 413 6.49 29.91 4.94
CA VAL A 413 7.56 30.88 4.99
C VAL A 413 7.36 31.76 3.76
N GLN A 414 6.85 32.97 3.97
CA GLN A 414 6.95 34.02 2.96
C GLN A 414 8.43 34.11 2.62
N ARG A 415 8.81 33.64 1.42
CA ARG A 415 10.12 33.95 0.89
C ARG A 415 10.15 35.46 0.69
N VAL A 416 10.70 36.17 1.66
CA VAL A 416 11.13 37.55 1.49
C VAL A 416 12.01 37.58 0.23
N PRO A 417 11.77 38.47 -0.75
CA PRO A 417 12.65 38.59 -1.90
C PRO A 417 14.07 38.80 -1.39
N LYS A 418 15.02 37.96 -1.84
CA LYS A 418 16.44 38.22 -1.57
C LYS A 418 16.75 39.60 -2.14
N ARG A 419 17.09 40.56 -1.26
CA ARG A 419 17.76 41.78 -1.68
C ARG A 419 19.06 41.36 -2.37
N ASP A 420 19.27 41.88 -3.57
CA ASP A 420 20.52 41.70 -4.30
C ASP A 420 21.68 42.30 -3.49
N THR A 421 22.39 41.44 -2.77
CA THR A 421 23.71 41.76 -2.25
C THR A 421 24.75 41.28 -3.27
N PRO A 422 25.70 42.14 -3.71
CA PRO A 422 26.70 41.76 -4.70
C PRO A 422 27.58 40.62 -4.18
N ARG A 423 27.83 39.61 -5.03
CA ARG A 423 28.81 38.55 -4.71
C ARG A 423 30.22 39.16 -4.67
N PRO A 424 31.05 38.85 -3.65
CA PRO A 424 32.47 39.13 -3.74
C PRO A 424 33.11 38.20 -4.77
N GLN A 425 33.84 38.77 -5.70
CA GLN A 425 34.83 38.07 -6.51
C GLN A 425 36.02 37.73 -5.61
N THR A 426 36.46 36.47 -5.58
CA THR A 426 37.85 36.16 -5.23
C THR A 426 38.39 35.03 -6.10
N SER A 427 39.53 35.35 -6.68
CA SER A 427 40.39 34.62 -7.60
C SER A 427 41.24 33.53 -6.94
N ARG A 428 41.84 32.72 -7.81
CA ARG A 428 42.78 31.59 -7.62
C ARG A 428 44.00 31.87 -6.72
N LEU A 429 44.54 30.79 -6.11
CA LEU A 429 45.96 30.34 -6.01
C LEU A 429 46.12 29.44 -4.75
N CYS A 430 46.34 28.12 -4.88
CA CYS A 430 47.61 27.36 -4.96
C CYS A 430 48.45 27.24 -3.67
N ASP A 431 48.53 25.99 -3.20
CA ASP A 431 49.66 25.20 -2.64
C ASP A 431 50.39 25.53 -1.32
N VAL A 432 50.68 24.40 -0.62
CA VAL A 432 51.96 24.00 0.06
C VAL A 432 51.87 23.60 1.55
N GLN A 433 51.94 22.27 1.75
CA GLN A 433 52.73 21.43 2.69
C GLN A 433 52.58 21.42 4.24
N ARG A 434 52.41 20.15 4.72
CA ARG A 434 53.14 19.37 5.77
C ARG A 434 53.35 19.96 7.18
N CYS A 435 52.93 19.21 8.23
CA CYS A 435 53.74 18.21 8.96
C CYS A 435 53.08 17.76 10.30
N VAL A 436 52.98 16.44 10.48
CA VAL A 436 53.37 15.60 11.65
C VAL A 436 53.02 16.03 13.09
N GLY A 437 52.44 15.09 13.88
CA GLY A 437 52.76 15.03 15.32
C GLY A 437 51.72 14.48 16.31
N THR A 438 51.68 13.15 16.43
CA THR A 438 51.29 12.29 17.56
C THR A 438 51.07 12.81 19.00
N ARG A 439 50.06 12.19 19.64
CA ARG A 439 50.00 11.52 20.98
C ARG A 439 49.67 12.28 22.30
N THR A 440 48.73 11.62 23.01
CA THR A 440 48.61 11.31 24.46
C THR A 440 48.01 12.30 25.48
N ALA A 441 46.77 11.97 25.87
CA ALA A 441 46.11 11.86 27.19
C ALA A 441 46.80 12.30 28.51
N ARG A 442 46.01 12.96 29.39
CA ARG A 442 45.59 12.52 30.77
C ARG A 442 44.70 13.59 31.44
N ALA A 443 43.51 13.21 31.94
CA ALA A 443 43.10 12.99 33.36
C ALA A 443 42.67 14.28 34.11
N GLY A 444 41.65 14.35 34.98
CA GLY A 444 40.69 13.39 35.55
C GLY A 444 39.96 14.02 36.77
N TRP A 445 39.23 13.17 37.52
CA TRP A 445 38.61 13.31 38.87
C TRP A 445 37.09 13.65 38.92
N GLY A 446 36.24 12.99 39.74
CA GLY A 446 36.48 12.11 40.90
C GLY A 446 35.32 11.15 41.25
N ARG A 447 35.61 10.30 42.27
CA ARG A 447 34.90 9.09 42.76
C ARG A 447 34.03 9.33 44.01
N SER A 448 33.15 8.35 44.33
CA SER A 448 33.13 7.49 45.56
C SER A 448 31.78 6.73 45.62
N GLY A 449 31.57 5.50 46.13
CA GLY A 449 32.34 4.38 46.72
C GLY A 449 31.30 3.31 47.17
N GLY A 450 31.41 2.01 46.81
CA GLY A 450 31.88 0.87 47.65
C GLY A 450 30.69 0.01 48.16
N ALA A 451 30.80 -1.23 48.67
CA ALA A 451 31.48 -2.51 48.35
C ALA A 451 30.90 -3.56 49.34
N GLY A 452 30.88 -4.87 49.02
CA GLY A 452 30.64 -5.94 50.01
C GLY A 452 30.35 -7.34 49.45
N SER A 453 31.11 -8.34 49.90
CA SER A 453 31.35 -9.71 49.36
C SER A 453 30.84 -10.86 50.24
N GLY A 454 30.80 -12.11 49.73
CA GLY A 454 30.85 -13.35 50.56
C GLY A 454 30.54 -14.66 49.80
N ALA A 455 31.28 -15.74 50.09
CA ALA A 455 31.35 -17.02 49.35
C ALA A 455 31.08 -18.29 50.23
N SER A 456 31.03 -19.48 49.60
CA SER A 456 31.42 -20.86 50.06
C SER A 456 30.35 -21.98 50.20
N GLY A 457 30.74 -23.25 49.86
CA GLY A 457 30.14 -24.53 50.32
C GLY A 457 30.19 -25.70 49.30
N ALA A 458 30.54 -26.93 49.72
CA ALA A 458 30.99 -28.10 48.90
C ALA A 458 30.25 -29.45 49.16
N VAL A 459 30.81 -30.58 48.62
CA VAL A 459 30.72 -32.03 49.01
C VAL A 459 29.76 -32.93 48.16
N ALA A 460 29.91 -34.26 47.91
CA ALA A 460 30.94 -35.26 47.51
C ALA A 460 30.31 -36.71 47.52
N GLY A 461 30.82 -37.69 46.74
CA GLY A 461 30.75 -39.17 46.97
C GLY A 461 29.76 -40.02 46.11
N HIS A 462 29.90 -41.33 45.83
CA HIS A 462 30.98 -42.35 45.67
C HIS A 462 30.26 -43.69 45.25
N GLY A 463 30.87 -44.62 44.49
CA GLY A 463 30.49 -46.06 44.48
C GLY A 463 30.50 -46.83 43.15
N ALA A 464 31.26 -47.93 43.08
CA ALA A 464 31.59 -48.74 41.90
C ALA A 464 31.25 -50.25 42.05
N ALA A 465 31.26 -50.96 40.89
CA ALA A 465 31.66 -52.36 40.62
C ALA A 465 30.60 -53.47 40.38
N GLY A 466 30.78 -54.25 39.30
CA GLY A 466 30.35 -55.66 39.16
C GLY A 466 29.91 -56.15 37.77
N CYS A 467 30.72 -56.99 37.11
CA CYS A 467 30.68 -57.48 35.70
C CYS A 467 29.57 -58.48 35.28
N GLY A 468 29.32 -58.56 33.95
CA GLY A 468 28.78 -59.75 33.25
C GLY A 468 28.40 -59.49 31.78
N ALA A 469 29.13 -60.09 30.83
CA ALA A 469 29.14 -59.79 29.39
C ALA A 469 27.95 -60.33 28.57
N ALA A 470 27.48 -59.56 27.57
CA ALA A 470 27.23 -59.97 26.16
C ALA A 470 26.48 -58.88 25.37
N GLY A 471 26.96 -58.55 24.16
CA GLY A 471 26.18 -57.84 23.13
C GLY A 471 26.75 -56.48 22.71
N ALA A 472 27.23 -56.39 21.47
CA ALA A 472 27.67 -55.15 20.84
C ALA A 472 26.51 -54.14 20.75
N ALA A 473 26.70 -52.95 21.31
CA ALA A 473 25.81 -51.81 21.19
C ALA A 473 26.62 -50.50 21.10
N PHE A 474 26.10 -49.58 20.29
CA PHE A 474 26.55 -48.23 19.99
C PHE A 474 27.10 -47.46 21.20
N LEU A 475 28.30 -46.87 21.06
CA LEU A 475 28.78 -45.80 21.94
C LEU A 475 28.23 -44.46 21.44
N GLY A 476 27.44 -43.80 22.29
CA GLY A 476 27.01 -42.42 22.11
C GLY A 476 28.13 -41.42 22.43
N ASP A 477 27.95 -40.20 21.91
CA ASP A 477 28.87 -39.06 21.83
C ASP A 477 29.59 -38.58 23.11
N ALA A 478 29.29 -39.16 24.29
CA ALA A 478 29.90 -38.69 25.54
C ALA A 478 31.35 -39.17 25.74
N GLY A 479 31.80 -40.23 25.06
CA GLY A 479 33.14 -40.80 25.27
C GLY A 479 34.28 -40.13 24.50
N ALA A 480 33.98 -39.38 23.43
CA ALA A 480 35.02 -38.79 22.57
C ALA A 480 35.63 -37.52 23.18
N ALA A 481 34.85 -36.77 23.97
CA ALA A 481 35.29 -35.52 24.60
C ALA A 481 36.27 -35.77 25.76
N ASP A 482 36.04 -36.82 26.55
CA ASP A 482 36.88 -37.16 27.71
C ASP A 482 38.27 -37.67 27.30
N VAL A 483 38.34 -38.44 26.20
CA VAL A 483 39.62 -38.95 25.66
C VAL A 483 40.46 -37.83 25.04
N LEU A 484 39.84 -36.80 24.46
CA LEU A 484 40.55 -35.66 23.88
C LEU A 484 41.05 -34.68 24.96
N ALA A 485 40.30 -34.50 26.05
CA ALA A 485 40.68 -33.64 27.16
C ALA A 485 41.95 -34.14 27.88
N GLU A 486 42.16 -35.46 27.96
CA GLU A 486 43.38 -36.07 28.47
C GLU A 486 44.61 -35.88 27.54
N LEU A 487 44.39 -35.71 26.23
CA LEU A 487 45.47 -35.67 25.23
C LEU A 487 45.99 -34.26 24.91
N VAL A 488 45.14 -33.22 24.98
CA VAL A 488 45.51 -31.85 24.55
C VAL A 488 45.25 -30.76 25.60
N GLY A 489 44.72 -31.13 26.77
CA GLY A 489 44.42 -30.19 27.86
C GLY A 489 43.10 -29.46 27.66
N ALA A 490 42.38 -29.24 28.77
CA ALA A 490 41.00 -28.75 28.78
C ALA A 490 40.81 -27.37 28.13
N GLU A 491 41.82 -26.50 28.16
CA GLU A 491 41.76 -25.18 27.51
C GLU A 491 41.74 -25.27 25.98
N VAL A 492 42.52 -26.19 25.39
CA VAL A 492 42.60 -26.34 23.93
C VAL A 492 41.39 -27.10 23.36
N ALA A 493 40.84 -28.04 24.14
CA ALA A 493 39.59 -28.71 23.79
C ALA A 493 38.39 -27.74 23.74
N GLY A 494 38.39 -26.70 24.58
CA GLY A 494 37.36 -25.65 24.60
C GLY A 494 37.40 -24.72 23.37
N GLU A 495 38.56 -24.49 22.76
CA GLU A 495 38.69 -23.59 21.61
C GLU A 495 38.21 -24.21 20.29
N LEU A 496 38.28 -25.53 20.13
CA LEU A 496 37.88 -26.22 18.89
C LEU A 496 36.36 -26.40 18.75
N TRP A 497 35.61 -26.33 19.86
CA TRP A 497 34.15 -26.47 19.89
C TRP A 497 33.50 -25.20 20.44
N GLY A 498 33.85 -24.04 19.87
CA GLY A 498 33.01 -22.84 19.82
C GLY A 498 32.21 -22.52 21.10
N GLY A 499 32.88 -22.50 22.25
CA GLY A 499 32.31 -22.00 23.50
C GLY A 499 32.24 -20.47 23.47
N GLY A 500 31.17 -19.93 22.89
CA GLY A 500 30.73 -18.57 23.20
C GLY A 500 29.81 -18.61 24.42
N ASP A 501 30.07 -17.77 25.43
CA ASP A 501 29.21 -17.57 26.60
C ASP A 501 27.72 -17.46 26.21
N TYR A 502 26.92 -18.44 26.62
CA TYR A 502 25.47 -18.33 26.59
C TYR A 502 24.90 -18.76 27.93
N ASN A 503 24.44 -17.77 28.71
CA ASN A 503 23.47 -17.92 29.80
C ASN A 503 22.10 -18.39 29.24
N ILE A 504 22.05 -19.51 28.52
CA ILE A 504 20.83 -20.01 27.88
C ILE A 504 20.62 -21.46 28.32
N THR A 505 19.54 -21.70 29.05
CA THR A 505 19.08 -23.02 29.46
C THR A 505 17.84 -23.38 28.66
N TRP A 506 17.80 -24.58 28.06
CA TRP A 506 16.57 -25.08 27.46
C TRP A 506 15.59 -25.46 28.57
N HIS A 507 14.44 -24.80 28.63
CA HIS A 507 13.39 -25.13 29.57
C HIS A 507 12.45 -26.16 28.94
N SER A 508 12.17 -27.25 29.65
CA SER A 508 11.19 -28.24 29.21
C SER A 508 9.79 -27.61 29.13
N GLY A 509 9.09 -27.90 28.03
CA GLY A 509 7.71 -27.45 27.78
C GLY A 509 6.82 -28.62 27.35
N LEU A 510 5.67 -28.32 26.75
CA LEU A 510 4.75 -29.33 26.20
C LEU A 510 5.44 -30.20 25.15
N THR A 511 5.13 -31.50 25.13
CA THR A 511 5.72 -32.44 24.16
C THR A 511 5.06 -32.34 22.77
N ARG A 512 5.69 -32.86 21.71
CA ARG A 512 5.11 -32.86 20.35
C ARG A 512 3.86 -33.71 20.27
N GLN A 513 3.85 -34.85 20.96
CA GLN A 513 2.67 -35.69 21.06
C GLN A 513 1.51 -34.93 21.71
N GLU A 514 1.75 -34.31 22.87
CA GLU A 514 0.73 -33.55 23.59
C GLU A 514 0.16 -32.40 22.75
N ARG A 515 1.00 -31.66 22.03
CA ARG A 515 0.54 -30.61 21.11
C ARG A 515 -0.31 -31.19 19.99
N SER A 516 0.12 -32.29 19.40
CA SER A 516 -0.59 -32.91 18.27
C SER A 516 -1.97 -33.44 18.68
N GLU A 517 -2.08 -34.00 19.87
CA GLU A 517 -3.35 -34.46 20.45
C GLU A 517 -4.29 -33.29 20.76
N LEU A 518 -3.79 -32.22 21.41
CA LEU A 518 -4.59 -31.03 21.74
C LEU A 518 -5.06 -30.26 20.50
N ARG A 519 -4.20 -30.19 19.46
CA ARG A 519 -4.50 -29.52 18.20
C ARG A 519 -5.26 -30.40 17.21
N LYS A 520 -5.39 -31.70 17.51
CA LYS A 520 -5.97 -32.72 16.63
C LYS A 520 -5.34 -32.72 15.23
N GLN A 521 -4.04 -32.41 15.17
CA GLN A 521 -3.28 -32.29 13.93
C GLN A 521 -1.80 -32.55 14.22
N LYS A 522 -1.13 -33.27 13.32
CA LYS A 522 0.33 -33.41 13.33
C LYS A 522 0.96 -32.34 12.44
N GLY A 523 2.07 -31.77 12.89
CA GLY A 523 2.90 -30.92 12.03
C GLY A 523 3.93 -31.74 11.26
N CYS A 524 4.29 -31.27 10.08
CA CYS A 524 5.36 -31.82 9.25
C CYS A 524 5.94 -30.73 8.34
N THR A 525 7.11 -31.01 7.77
CA THR A 525 7.74 -30.14 6.78
C THR A 525 7.68 -30.80 5.41
N VAL A 526 7.12 -30.10 4.42
CA VAL A 526 7.12 -30.49 3.01
C VAL A 526 8.14 -29.61 2.29
N TRP A 527 9.26 -30.20 1.92
CA TRP A 527 10.41 -29.52 1.35
C TRP A 527 10.48 -29.66 -0.17
N PHE A 528 10.10 -28.60 -0.89
CA PHE A 528 10.21 -28.58 -2.34
C PHE A 528 11.64 -28.26 -2.78
N THR A 529 12.23 -29.15 -3.58
CA THR A 529 13.54 -28.94 -4.23
C THR A 529 13.43 -29.10 -5.75
N GLY A 530 14.31 -28.43 -6.50
CA GLY A 530 14.28 -28.40 -7.97
C GLY A 530 14.89 -27.13 -8.55
N LEU A 531 15.10 -27.10 -9.87
CA LEU A 531 15.63 -25.93 -10.58
C LEU A 531 14.73 -24.69 -10.46
N SER A 532 15.30 -23.49 -10.67
CA SER A 532 14.47 -22.28 -10.84
C SER A 532 13.44 -22.50 -11.96
N ALA A 533 12.27 -21.88 -11.88
CA ALA A 533 11.16 -22.09 -12.83
C ALA A 533 10.61 -23.53 -12.97
N SER A 534 10.99 -24.49 -12.10
CA SER A 534 10.40 -25.84 -12.10
C SER A 534 8.96 -25.91 -11.59
N GLY A 535 8.41 -24.83 -11.02
CA GLY A 535 7.03 -24.78 -10.54
C GLY A 535 6.84 -25.05 -9.04
N LYS A 536 7.93 -25.13 -8.24
CA LYS A 536 7.88 -25.33 -6.78
C LYS A 536 6.92 -24.39 -6.06
N SER A 537 7.07 -23.07 -6.23
CA SER A 537 6.20 -22.10 -5.55
C SER A 537 4.75 -22.22 -6.02
N THR A 538 4.52 -22.52 -7.29
CA THR A 538 3.18 -22.74 -7.84
C THR A 538 2.48 -23.93 -7.19
N ILE A 539 3.17 -25.08 -7.11
CA ILE A 539 2.64 -26.29 -6.48
C ILE A 539 2.45 -26.06 -4.97
N ALA A 540 3.41 -25.42 -4.30
CA ALA A 540 3.32 -25.12 -2.87
C ALA A 540 2.13 -24.19 -2.54
N ILE A 541 1.83 -23.19 -3.38
CA ILE A 541 0.66 -22.31 -3.21
C ILE A 541 -0.65 -23.11 -3.36
N ALA A 542 -0.75 -23.93 -4.41
CA ALA A 542 -1.95 -24.74 -4.64
C ALA A 542 -2.16 -25.77 -3.51
N LEU A 543 -1.08 -26.38 -3.02
CA LEU A 543 -1.13 -27.31 -1.88
C LEU A 543 -1.52 -26.60 -0.58
N GLU A 544 -0.98 -25.40 -0.32
CA GLU A 544 -1.34 -24.57 0.84
C GLU A 544 -2.85 -24.30 0.86
N GLN A 545 -3.40 -23.84 -0.27
CA GLN A 545 -4.83 -23.61 -0.43
C GLN A 545 -5.65 -24.87 -0.19
N HIS A 546 -5.25 -26.01 -0.76
CA HIS A 546 -5.95 -27.27 -0.60
C HIS A 546 -5.98 -27.75 0.86
N LEU A 547 -4.85 -27.69 1.57
CA LEU A 547 -4.75 -28.11 2.97
C LEU A 547 -5.54 -27.19 3.90
N LEU A 548 -5.51 -25.86 3.68
CA LEU A 548 -6.30 -24.91 4.45
C LEU A 548 -7.82 -25.10 4.24
N GLN A 549 -8.26 -25.42 3.02
CA GLN A 549 -9.66 -25.76 2.73
C GLN A 549 -10.13 -27.03 3.44
N LYS A 550 -9.21 -27.97 3.71
CA LYS A 550 -9.46 -29.15 4.56
C LYS A 550 -9.46 -28.83 6.06
N GLY A 551 -9.31 -27.56 6.45
CA GLY A 551 -9.29 -27.10 7.84
C GLY A 551 -7.96 -27.36 8.56
N LEU A 552 -6.91 -27.76 7.83
CA LEU A 552 -5.61 -28.06 8.41
C LEU A 552 -4.77 -26.78 8.52
N ALA A 553 -4.08 -26.60 9.65
CA ALA A 553 -3.11 -25.51 9.79
C ALA A 553 -1.91 -25.78 8.88
N CYS A 554 -1.71 -24.91 7.89
CA CYS A 554 -0.65 -24.99 6.90
C CYS A 554 -0.06 -23.60 6.66
N TYR A 555 1.24 -23.52 6.44
CA TYR A 555 1.89 -22.24 6.15
C TYR A 555 3.09 -22.42 5.22
N ARG A 556 3.16 -21.61 4.16
CA ARG A 556 4.25 -21.63 3.19
C ARG A 556 5.35 -20.64 3.54
N LEU A 557 6.56 -21.16 3.66
CA LEU A 557 7.81 -20.44 3.77
C LEU A 557 8.42 -20.30 2.37
N ASP A 558 8.44 -19.08 1.83
CA ASP A 558 8.92 -18.80 0.47
C ASP A 558 10.27 -18.06 0.45
N GLY A 559 11.11 -18.44 -0.53
CA GLY A 559 12.44 -17.90 -0.78
C GLY A 559 12.53 -16.39 -0.88
N ASP A 560 11.59 -15.78 -1.58
CA ASP A 560 11.60 -14.34 -1.79
C ASP A 560 11.07 -13.62 -0.54
N ASN A 561 10.05 -14.19 0.11
CA ASN A 561 9.39 -13.58 1.27
C ASN A 561 10.30 -13.52 2.50
N VAL A 562 11.05 -14.58 2.81
CA VAL A 562 11.93 -14.59 4.00
C VAL A 562 13.11 -13.62 3.85
N ARG A 563 13.49 -13.26 2.62
CA ARG A 563 14.59 -12.31 2.34
C ARG A 563 14.20 -10.85 2.59
N PHE A 564 12.92 -10.51 2.75
CA PHE A 564 12.53 -9.19 3.23
C PHE A 564 12.76 -9.00 4.73
N GLY A 565 12.81 -10.11 5.49
CA GLY A 565 12.91 -10.11 6.95
C GLY A 565 14.09 -10.95 7.44
N LEU A 566 13.81 -12.22 7.76
CA LEU A 566 14.72 -13.15 8.45
C LEU A 566 16.09 -13.32 7.76
N ASN A 567 16.12 -13.29 6.43
CA ASN A 567 17.32 -13.56 5.62
C ASN A 567 17.77 -12.34 4.81
N LYS A 568 17.38 -11.12 5.21
CA LYS A 568 17.69 -9.87 4.46
C LYS A 568 19.17 -9.52 4.40
N ASP A 569 19.96 -10.07 5.32
CA ASP A 569 21.41 -9.89 5.45
C ASP A 569 22.21 -10.83 4.55
N LEU A 570 21.58 -11.87 3.98
CA LEU A 570 22.28 -12.90 3.22
C LEU A 570 22.31 -12.59 1.72
N GLY A 571 23.49 -12.73 1.12
CA GLY A 571 23.70 -12.65 -0.33
C GLY A 571 23.33 -13.93 -1.07
N PHE A 572 24.06 -14.20 -2.15
CA PHE A 572 23.91 -15.38 -3.00
C PHE A 572 25.20 -16.20 -3.14
N SER A 573 26.21 -15.92 -2.31
CA SER A 573 27.43 -16.74 -2.25
C SER A 573 27.10 -18.16 -1.75
N PRO A 574 27.96 -19.17 -1.99
CA PRO A 574 27.74 -20.52 -1.47
C PRO A 574 27.49 -20.55 0.05
N LYS A 575 28.27 -19.79 0.83
CA LYS A 575 28.11 -19.67 2.28
C LYS A 575 26.79 -19.02 2.69
N ASP A 576 26.36 -17.98 1.97
CA ASP A 576 25.07 -17.33 2.23
C ASP A 576 23.90 -18.26 1.89
N ARG A 577 24.06 -19.13 0.89
CA ARG A 577 23.04 -20.13 0.53
C ARG A 577 22.91 -21.21 1.59
N GLU A 578 24.03 -21.74 2.06
CA GLU A 578 24.08 -22.70 3.17
C GLU A 578 23.39 -22.12 4.41
N GLU A 579 23.76 -20.91 4.82
CA GLU A 579 23.15 -20.23 5.98
C GLU A 579 21.66 -19.92 5.76
N ASN A 580 21.28 -19.55 4.53
CA ASN A 580 19.88 -19.34 4.17
C ASN A 580 19.07 -20.63 4.38
N ILE A 581 19.55 -21.77 3.85
CA ILE A 581 18.87 -23.07 4.01
C ILE A 581 18.83 -23.51 5.48
N ARG A 582 19.92 -23.33 6.23
CA ARG A 582 19.95 -23.63 7.67
C ARG A 582 18.91 -22.82 8.45
N ARG A 583 18.82 -21.50 8.26
CA ARG A 583 17.80 -20.65 8.92
C ARG A 583 16.38 -21.06 8.58
N ILE A 584 16.13 -21.40 7.32
CA ILE A 584 14.82 -21.86 6.86
C ILE A 584 14.48 -23.20 7.51
N ALA A 585 15.43 -24.14 7.60
CA ALA A 585 15.21 -25.44 8.22
C ALA A 585 14.83 -25.30 9.71
N GLU A 586 15.48 -24.39 10.44
CA GLU A 586 15.13 -24.09 11.84
C GLU A 586 13.72 -23.50 11.98
N VAL A 587 13.34 -22.59 11.08
CA VAL A 587 11.98 -22.02 11.10
C VAL A 587 10.94 -23.07 10.72
N ALA A 588 11.17 -23.86 9.67
CA ALA A 588 10.28 -24.95 9.27
C ALA A 588 10.09 -25.95 10.42
N LYS A 589 11.17 -26.28 11.14
CA LYS A 589 11.13 -27.11 12.35
C LYS A 589 10.21 -26.51 13.41
N LEU A 590 10.29 -25.21 13.69
CA LEU A 590 9.40 -24.54 14.66
C LEU A 590 7.93 -24.57 14.22
N PHE A 591 7.64 -24.39 12.93
CA PHE A 591 6.27 -24.49 12.42
C PHE A 591 5.74 -25.93 12.56
N ALA A 592 6.52 -26.93 12.17
CA ALA A 592 6.14 -28.33 12.32
C ALA A 592 5.98 -28.73 13.80
N ASP A 593 6.86 -28.25 14.69
CA ASP A 593 6.79 -28.43 16.14
C ASP A 593 5.54 -27.77 16.77
N SER A 594 5.01 -26.72 16.12
CA SER A 594 3.76 -26.04 16.48
C SER A 594 2.50 -26.72 15.93
N THR A 595 2.61 -27.94 15.38
CA THR A 595 1.56 -28.70 14.69
C THR A 595 1.12 -28.15 13.34
N THR A 596 1.88 -27.23 12.74
CA THR A 596 1.56 -26.65 11.41
C THR A 596 2.25 -27.46 10.30
N ILE A 597 1.59 -27.66 9.16
CA ILE A 597 2.23 -28.20 7.96
C ILE A 597 3.05 -27.08 7.30
N ALA A 598 4.38 -27.14 7.40
CA ALA A 598 5.28 -26.14 6.84
C ALA A 598 5.63 -26.50 5.39
N LEU A 599 5.27 -25.66 4.43
CA LEU A 599 5.63 -25.85 3.02
C LEU A 599 6.82 -24.97 2.65
N THR A 600 7.95 -25.53 2.25
CA THR A 600 9.16 -24.75 1.96
C THR A 600 9.49 -24.79 0.46
N SER A 601 9.42 -23.65 -0.24
CA SER A 601 9.63 -23.57 -1.70
C SER A 601 10.92 -22.84 -2.09
N PHE A 602 12.07 -23.34 -1.63
CA PHE A 602 13.37 -22.70 -1.80
C PHE A 602 14.20 -23.35 -2.91
N ILE A 603 15.23 -22.62 -3.38
CA ILE A 603 16.29 -23.21 -4.20
C ILE A 603 17.32 -23.78 -3.23
N SER A 604 17.28 -25.08 -2.99
CA SER A 604 18.22 -25.85 -2.18
C SER A 604 19.08 -26.75 -3.09
N PRO A 605 20.14 -26.21 -3.72
CA PRO A 605 20.83 -26.89 -4.81
C PRO A 605 21.74 -28.03 -4.36
N TYR A 606 22.25 -27.97 -3.13
CA TYR A 606 23.20 -28.96 -2.61
C TYR A 606 22.49 -30.02 -1.78
N LYS A 607 22.87 -31.28 -1.97
CA LYS A 607 22.32 -32.43 -1.23
C LYS A 607 22.62 -32.32 0.27
N ALA A 608 23.84 -31.90 0.62
CA ALA A 608 24.27 -31.73 2.01
C ALA A 608 23.37 -30.78 2.81
N ASP A 609 22.92 -29.67 2.21
CA ASP A 609 22.04 -28.70 2.89
C ASP A 609 20.65 -29.29 3.19
N ARG A 610 20.13 -30.13 2.28
CA ARG A 610 18.83 -30.79 2.46
C ARG A 610 18.93 -31.93 3.46
N GLU A 611 20.05 -32.65 3.49
CA GLU A 611 20.36 -33.64 4.52
C GLU A 611 20.50 -33.01 5.90
N LEU A 612 21.14 -31.83 6.01
CA LEU A 612 21.18 -31.06 7.25
C LEU A 612 19.77 -30.68 7.71
N ALA A 613 18.92 -30.17 6.81
CA ALA A 613 17.54 -29.83 7.14
C ALA A 613 16.75 -31.06 7.65
N ARG A 614 16.93 -32.21 7.00
CA ARG A 614 16.32 -33.49 7.42
C ARG A 614 16.85 -33.94 8.79
N ALA A 615 18.16 -33.85 9.02
CA ALA A 615 18.78 -34.19 10.31
C ALA A 615 18.27 -33.29 11.46
N LEU A 616 18.09 -31.99 11.20
CA LEU A 616 17.52 -31.04 12.18
C LEU A 616 16.09 -31.42 12.61
N HIS A 617 15.29 -31.98 11.70
CA HIS A 617 13.92 -32.45 12.00
C HIS A 617 13.92 -33.81 12.71
N ALA A 618 14.91 -34.66 12.42
CA ALA A 618 15.11 -35.95 13.08
C ALA A 618 15.67 -35.82 14.51
N ASP A 619 16.30 -34.69 14.84
CA ASP A 619 16.88 -34.46 16.17
C ASP A 619 15.83 -34.42 17.28
N THR A 620 16.00 -35.32 18.26
CA THR A 620 15.14 -35.47 19.43
C THR A 620 15.77 -35.04 20.75
N LYS A 621 16.96 -34.41 20.75
CA LYS A 621 17.68 -34.03 21.99
C LYS A 621 16.84 -33.23 23.00
N ASN A 622 15.86 -32.47 22.52
CA ASN A 622 15.02 -31.56 23.34
C ASN A 622 13.52 -31.87 23.27
N THR A 623 13.11 -33.07 22.85
CA THR A 623 11.70 -33.42 22.55
C THR A 623 11.45 -34.94 22.55
N ASP A 624 10.19 -35.36 22.54
CA ASP A 624 9.72 -36.75 22.63
C ASP A 624 9.72 -37.57 21.32
N SER A 625 9.64 -36.94 20.14
CA SER A 625 9.58 -37.66 18.85
C SER A 625 10.21 -36.84 17.72
N PRO A 626 10.71 -37.45 16.62
CA PRO A 626 11.18 -36.69 15.45
C PRO A 626 10.02 -36.01 14.71
N LEU A 627 10.31 -34.96 13.92
CA LEU A 627 9.34 -34.32 13.04
C LEU A 627 9.41 -34.92 11.63
N PRO A 628 8.28 -35.25 11.00
CA PRO A 628 8.27 -35.74 9.63
C PRO A 628 8.79 -34.68 8.65
N PHE A 629 9.70 -35.09 7.77
CA PHE A 629 10.29 -34.27 6.71
C PHE A 629 10.10 -34.98 5.37
N ILE A 630 9.38 -34.35 4.46
CA ILE A 630 8.95 -34.90 3.18
C ILE A 630 9.60 -34.07 2.08
N GLU A 631 10.57 -34.63 1.39
CA GLU A 631 11.24 -33.99 0.27
C GLU A 631 10.45 -34.24 -1.02
N VAL A 632 10.03 -33.15 -1.66
CA VAL A 632 9.30 -33.14 -2.93
C VAL A 632 10.24 -32.65 -4.02
N PHE A 633 10.69 -33.56 -4.89
CA PHE A 633 11.53 -33.21 -6.02
C PHE A 633 10.66 -32.79 -7.21
N VAL A 634 10.68 -31.49 -7.51
CA VAL A 634 10.01 -30.91 -8.67
C VAL A 634 11.02 -30.83 -9.81
N ASP A 635 11.04 -31.90 -10.58
CA ASP A 635 11.98 -32.17 -11.67
C ASP A 635 11.50 -31.55 -12.99
N ILE A 636 12.46 -31.08 -13.76
CA ILE A 636 12.28 -30.52 -15.10
C ILE A 636 13.63 -30.45 -15.81
N PRO A 637 13.70 -30.73 -17.12
CA PRO A 637 14.89 -30.41 -17.91
C PRO A 637 15.23 -28.93 -17.87
N VAL A 638 16.51 -28.58 -17.82
CA VAL A 638 16.97 -27.17 -17.72
C VAL A 638 16.49 -26.33 -18.90
N GLU A 639 16.42 -26.93 -20.09
CA GLU A 639 15.94 -26.29 -21.32
C GLU A 639 14.46 -25.90 -21.23
N GLU A 640 13.64 -26.73 -20.59
CA GLU A 640 12.21 -26.44 -20.38
C GLU A 640 12.00 -25.42 -19.26
N ALA A 641 12.81 -25.46 -18.21
CA ALA A 641 12.83 -24.41 -17.18
C ALA A 641 13.22 -23.03 -17.77
N GLU A 642 14.20 -23.02 -18.68
CA GLU A 642 14.66 -21.82 -19.38
C GLU A 642 13.58 -21.26 -20.32
N LYS A 643 12.77 -22.11 -20.97
CA LYS A 643 11.61 -21.65 -21.76
C LYS A 643 10.52 -21.00 -20.90
N ARG A 644 10.32 -21.49 -19.68
CA ARG A 644 9.30 -20.98 -18.75
C ARG A 644 9.72 -19.63 -18.14
N ASP A 645 11.01 -19.46 -17.87
CA ASP A 645 11.72 -18.35 -17.21
C ASP A 645 10.90 -17.05 -16.96
N PRO A 646 9.95 -17.05 -16.02
CA PRO A 646 9.00 -15.94 -15.86
C PRO A 646 9.67 -14.68 -15.30
N LYS A 647 10.85 -14.86 -14.69
CA LYS A 647 11.67 -13.79 -14.08
C LYS A 647 12.83 -13.34 -14.98
N GLY A 648 13.00 -13.95 -16.16
CA GLY A 648 14.09 -13.64 -17.09
C GLY A 648 15.49 -13.95 -16.53
N LEU A 649 15.60 -14.83 -15.53
CA LEU A 649 16.85 -15.12 -14.81
C LEU A 649 17.78 -16.03 -15.61
N TYR A 650 17.25 -17.00 -16.34
CA TYR A 650 18.06 -17.88 -17.21
C TYR A 650 18.71 -17.08 -18.32
N LYS A 651 17.95 -16.17 -18.95
CA LYS A 651 18.48 -15.27 -19.99
C LYS A 651 19.64 -14.40 -19.47
N LYS A 652 19.48 -13.83 -18.26
CA LYS A 652 20.54 -13.03 -17.60
C LYS A 652 21.74 -13.87 -17.18
N ALA A 653 21.51 -15.11 -16.72
CA ALA A 653 22.58 -16.04 -16.39
C ALA A 653 23.41 -16.44 -17.62
N ARG A 654 22.75 -16.73 -18.75
CA ARG A 654 23.41 -17.02 -20.04
C ARG A 654 24.21 -15.84 -20.58
N ALA A 655 23.72 -14.62 -20.35
CA ALA A 655 24.43 -13.37 -20.71
C ALA A 655 25.62 -13.07 -19.78
N GLY A 656 25.84 -13.87 -18.72
CA GLY A 656 26.91 -13.66 -17.75
C GLY A 656 26.63 -12.54 -16.73
N GLU A 657 25.42 -11.98 -16.73
CA GLU A 657 25.00 -10.91 -15.82
C GLU A 657 24.73 -11.45 -14.40
N ILE A 658 24.25 -12.70 -14.29
CA ILE A 658 24.09 -13.41 -13.01
C ILE A 658 25.15 -14.48 -12.91
N LYS A 659 26.11 -14.27 -11.99
CA LYS A 659 27.15 -15.24 -11.66
C LYS A 659 26.57 -16.33 -10.73
N GLU A 660 27.08 -17.55 -10.84
CA GLU A 660 26.76 -18.69 -9.95
C GLU A 660 25.27 -19.10 -9.93
N PHE A 661 24.59 -19.05 -11.08
CA PHE A 661 23.19 -19.44 -11.22
C PHE A 661 23.03 -20.96 -11.29
N THR A 662 22.21 -21.51 -10.39
CA THR A 662 21.94 -22.95 -10.27
C THR A 662 21.37 -23.54 -11.57
N GLY A 663 22.01 -24.59 -12.08
CA GLY A 663 21.66 -25.26 -13.34
C GLY A 663 22.32 -24.68 -14.58
N ILE A 664 23.05 -23.56 -14.48
CA ILE A 664 23.77 -22.93 -15.61
C ILE A 664 25.26 -22.73 -15.28
N SER A 665 25.56 -21.92 -14.27
CA SER A 665 26.94 -21.59 -13.85
C SER A 665 27.28 -22.10 -12.45
N ALA A 666 26.32 -22.73 -11.75
CA ALA A 666 26.51 -23.49 -10.51
C ALA A 666 25.72 -24.82 -10.57
N PRO A 667 26.19 -25.90 -9.94
CA PRO A 667 25.54 -27.22 -10.02
C PRO A 667 24.21 -27.28 -9.25
N TYR A 668 23.35 -28.22 -9.64
CA TYR A 668 22.19 -28.67 -8.88
C TYR A 668 22.33 -30.17 -8.66
N GLU A 669 22.32 -30.59 -7.39
CA GLU A 669 22.43 -31.99 -6.98
C GLU A 669 21.03 -32.52 -6.70
N ALA A 670 20.49 -33.31 -7.65
CA ALA A 670 19.17 -33.91 -7.50
C ALA A 670 19.12 -34.88 -6.31
N PRO A 671 17.99 -34.96 -5.58
CA PRO A 671 17.84 -35.92 -4.49
C PRO A 671 17.72 -37.35 -5.03
N GLU A 672 18.42 -38.29 -4.40
CA GLU A 672 18.40 -39.71 -4.79
C GLU A 672 17.21 -40.48 -4.19
N GLY A 673 16.57 -39.94 -3.14
CA GLY A 673 15.51 -40.61 -2.39
C GLY A 673 14.41 -39.66 -1.93
N ALA A 674 13.95 -38.77 -2.81
CA ALA A 674 12.82 -37.90 -2.50
C ALA A 674 11.54 -38.73 -2.26
N GLU A 675 10.78 -38.37 -1.23
CA GLU A 675 9.51 -39.02 -0.89
C GLU A 675 8.46 -38.86 -1.98
N VAL A 676 8.46 -37.72 -2.68
CA VAL A 676 7.57 -37.45 -3.83
C VAL A 676 8.40 -36.88 -4.98
N HIS A 677 8.30 -37.49 -6.16
CA HIS A 677 8.99 -37.02 -7.38
C HIS A 677 7.94 -36.60 -8.43
N ILE A 678 8.02 -35.34 -8.87
CA ILE A 678 7.09 -34.73 -9.81
C ILE A 678 7.86 -34.27 -11.05
N HIS A 679 7.50 -34.79 -12.21
CA HIS A 679 7.96 -34.29 -13.50
C HIS A 679 7.04 -33.16 -13.97
N SER A 680 7.42 -31.92 -13.67
CA SER A 680 6.57 -30.73 -13.80
C SER A 680 6.27 -30.29 -15.24
N GLU A 681 6.91 -30.91 -16.23
CA GLU A 681 6.61 -30.77 -17.65
C GLU A 681 5.54 -31.72 -18.16
N LYS A 682 5.20 -32.75 -17.36
CA LYS A 682 4.21 -33.78 -17.69
C LYS A 682 3.05 -33.86 -16.70
N THR A 683 3.21 -33.23 -15.53
CA THR A 683 2.25 -33.27 -14.42
C THR A 683 1.65 -31.89 -14.25
N SER A 684 0.31 -31.81 -14.28
CA SER A 684 -0.40 -30.58 -13.93
C SER A 684 -0.21 -30.21 -12.45
N VAL A 685 -0.55 -28.98 -12.08
CA VAL A 685 -0.44 -28.53 -10.68
C VAL A 685 -1.43 -29.30 -9.80
N GLU A 686 -2.64 -29.56 -10.32
CA GLU A 686 -3.70 -30.29 -9.64
C GLU A 686 -3.28 -31.74 -9.37
N GLU A 687 -2.71 -32.43 -10.36
CA GLU A 687 -2.18 -33.79 -10.20
C GLU A 687 -1.03 -33.82 -9.19
N ALA A 688 -0.13 -32.84 -9.23
CA ALA A 688 0.96 -32.72 -8.26
C ALA A 688 0.43 -32.53 -6.82
N VAL A 689 -0.59 -31.69 -6.62
CA VAL A 689 -1.24 -31.52 -5.30
C VAL A 689 -1.89 -32.83 -4.84
N VAL A 690 -2.55 -33.56 -5.74
CA VAL A 690 -3.14 -34.87 -5.42
C VAL A 690 -2.06 -35.87 -5.00
N MET A 691 -0.95 -35.97 -5.74
CA MET A 691 0.16 -36.87 -5.41
C MET A 691 0.74 -36.59 -4.02
N ILE A 692 1.01 -35.32 -3.71
CA ILE A 692 1.56 -34.93 -2.41
C ILE A 692 0.55 -35.19 -1.29
N THR A 693 -0.72 -34.82 -1.50
CA THR A 693 -1.78 -35.02 -0.50
C THR A 693 -1.99 -36.50 -0.20
N GLN A 694 -2.05 -37.35 -1.22
CA GLN A 694 -2.17 -38.81 -1.06
C GLN A 694 -0.99 -39.40 -0.30
N TYR A 695 0.24 -38.93 -0.57
CA TYR A 695 1.40 -39.36 0.18
C TYR A 695 1.28 -38.98 1.66
N LEU A 696 0.92 -37.73 1.97
CA LEU A 696 0.76 -37.26 3.35
C LEU A 696 -0.37 -38.00 4.09
N GLU A 697 -1.48 -38.30 3.41
CA GLU A 697 -2.56 -39.14 3.94
C GLU A 697 -2.08 -40.57 4.23
N GLY A 698 -1.35 -41.17 3.28
CA GLY A 698 -0.78 -42.52 3.42
C GLY A 698 0.22 -42.65 4.58
N GLN A 699 0.93 -41.56 4.92
CA GLN A 699 1.80 -41.48 6.10
C GLN A 699 1.05 -41.15 7.40
N GLY A 700 -0.26 -40.97 7.36
CA GLY A 700 -1.07 -40.61 8.54
C GLY A 700 -0.74 -39.22 9.09
N LEU A 701 -0.31 -38.30 8.23
CA LEU A 701 0.04 -36.92 8.58
C LEU A 701 -1.14 -35.96 8.43
N LEU A 702 -2.10 -36.29 7.56
CA LEU A 702 -3.35 -35.54 7.44
C LEU A 702 -4.43 -36.26 8.26
N THR A 703 -4.77 -35.71 9.42
CA THR A 703 -5.89 -36.21 10.24
C THR A 703 -7.05 -35.24 10.08
N VAL A 704 -8.07 -35.64 9.30
CA VAL A 704 -9.31 -34.85 9.21
C VAL A 704 -10.19 -35.27 10.38
N GLY A 705 -10.50 -34.33 11.28
CA GLY A 705 -11.48 -34.59 12.34
C GLY A 705 -12.82 -34.93 11.71
N SER A 706 -13.33 -36.13 12.01
CA SER A 706 -14.74 -36.50 11.78
C SER A 706 -15.68 -35.64 12.61
#